data_AF-A0A1B6GY24-F1
#
_entry.id   AF-A0A1B6GY24-F1
#
_cell.length_a   1.000
_cell.length_b   1.000
_cell.length_c   1.000
_cell.angle_alpha   90.00
_cell.angle_beta   90.00
_cell.angle_gamma   90.00
#
_symmetry.space_group_name_H-M   'P 1'
#
loop_
_entity.id
_entity.type
_entity.pdbx_description
1 polymer ?
#
loop_
_entity_poly.entity_id
_entity_poly.type
_entity_poly.pdbx_seq_one_letter_code
_entity_poly.pdbx_strand_id
1 'polypeptide(L)'
;MLLNEISPYIAKPMDKSQAVCISNGTFSWDTPPPAPSHTKVKNGKKSSNKLFSTTKIKKSDHVQASTEETVVLNSVPRHEPVLHDINFYVPKGSLVGVCGQVGAGKSSLLSAAMGQLRMDSGKVSREGSCAYVSQQAWILNATLKENILFGETFNARRYHHTVMCCELSEDIKLLPGEDDTEIGERGINLSGGQKQRVALARALYANRDIYFLDDPLSAVDAQVGAHIFKKYILEALKHKSVVFVTHQIQFLNRCDEICVMKDGSIVERGTHEELLAKGGEYATMVHSWQQSQGDGVNSYDSNSDSGVSGMNGKCVSVEKLATNGTPKKAKTVQNGDLDAQAQMISGKHLTQAERVEHGSLHSETYINYIQAAGGFFVVFCVVAIIILNVGTTAFSSWWLAMWIKAGAGNSSFVKNESVVVDNETIYENVTVLGTSMADNPDFEMYRTVYALTIVGIIATNLLRGFVYARVSLNASKKLHVQLFNKVIRTTMQFFETTPLGRIQNLFSKDMDEVDAHLPFTLECMLEDGCSLIFAILFICLVFPWFIIPLVVLSILFFTVSRIFRVAVRDLKRLENTSRSPIFSSVSTTVQGLSTIHAFNKENDFISKFTNTFDLNSTCLYMSTSAIRWLALRVDTLSVVITLITAFLSVLLHNQVAPAMMGLAIAYAASISGIFQYVIRMVAEAETRFISVERITSYLESLKVEGGSGPKGKPWEGWPQRGNINFNKVCLQYRSSLPTVLHEVTFKVKDCEKLGIVGRTGSGKSSLTTALFRLVELSAGTVEIDQLNISSLDLSHLRTQLTIIPQDPMLFSGTIRTNLDPFDQYGDDRLWEVLEKTQMKEKVQSADQKLDSRVGYGGDNLSVGERQLLCLARALLRKTKILVLDEATAAVDPDTEAALHNVIKGEFRDCTVLTIAHRISSVLDCDRVLVMENGSVAELDKPTKLLELPHSKFSQLIAASKESTS
;
A
#
# COMPACT_ATOMS: atom_id res chain seq x y z
N MET A 1 19.08 4.12 8.30
CA MET A 1 19.35 2.72 7.90
C MET A 1 20.07 2.70 6.55
N LEU A 2 21.17 3.43 6.43
CA LEU A 2 22.13 3.20 5.35
C LEU A 2 23.15 2.24 5.97
N LEU A 3 23.14 1.00 5.48
CA LEU A 3 24.17 0.01 5.80
C LEU A 3 25.52 0.67 5.57
N ASN A 4 26.26 0.96 6.64
CA ASN A 4 27.70 1.05 6.53
C ASN A 4 28.14 -0.25 5.87
N GLU A 5 28.84 -0.16 4.75
CA GLU A 5 29.29 -1.28 3.94
C GLU A 5 29.78 -2.41 4.84
N ILE A 6 28.95 -3.44 5.03
CA ILE A 6 29.40 -4.71 5.60
C ILE A 6 30.30 -5.26 4.52
N SER A 7 31.61 -4.96 4.60
CA SER A 7 32.60 -5.54 3.72
C SER A 7 32.38 -7.06 3.71
N PRO A 8 32.25 -7.71 2.54
CA PRO A 8 31.93 -9.13 2.47
C PRO A 8 33.04 -9.92 3.19
N TYR A 9 32.73 -10.40 4.39
CA TYR A 9 33.67 -11.13 5.25
C TYR A 9 33.70 -12.63 4.95
N ILE A 10 33.02 -13.06 3.89
CA ILE A 10 32.97 -14.46 3.45
C ILE A 10 34.27 -14.83 2.74
N ALA A 11 35.03 -15.75 3.34
CA ALA A 11 36.22 -16.33 2.74
C ALA A 11 35.90 -17.64 1.98
N LYS A 12 36.86 -18.18 1.22
CA LYS A 12 36.76 -19.57 0.76
C LYS A 12 37.05 -20.54 1.92
N PRO A 13 36.35 -21.69 2.01
CA PRO A 13 36.58 -22.67 3.06
C PRO A 13 37.99 -23.26 2.93
N MET A 14 38.64 -23.50 4.07
CA MET A 14 39.97 -24.13 4.09
C MET A 14 39.89 -25.61 3.69
N ASP A 15 38.79 -26.28 4.06
CA ASP A 15 38.47 -27.62 3.61
C ASP A 15 37.58 -27.58 2.36
N LYS A 16 38.09 -28.15 1.26
CA LYS A 16 37.37 -28.22 -0.02
C LYS A 16 36.17 -29.16 0.02
N SER A 17 36.04 -30.02 1.03
CA SER A 17 34.89 -30.90 1.24
C SER A 17 33.65 -30.14 1.74
N GLN A 18 33.83 -28.94 2.30
CA GLN A 18 32.77 -28.13 2.89
C GLN A 18 32.25 -27.09 1.89
N ALA A 19 30.92 -26.97 1.80
CA ALA A 19 30.24 -25.94 1.01
C ALA A 19 30.09 -24.62 1.79
N VAL A 20 29.78 -24.73 3.09
CA VAL A 20 29.59 -23.61 4.04
C VAL A 20 30.28 -23.98 5.34
N CYS A 21 30.98 -23.05 5.97
CA CYS A 21 31.59 -23.24 7.28
C CYS A 21 31.65 -21.93 8.08
N ILE A 22 31.15 -21.96 9.32
CA ILE A 22 31.16 -20.91 10.33
C ILE A 22 31.95 -21.46 11.52
N SER A 23 33.00 -20.74 11.93
CA SER A 23 33.86 -21.12 13.06
C SER A 23 33.90 -20.02 14.11
N ASN A 24 33.56 -20.38 15.35
CA ASN A 24 33.45 -19.51 16.53
C ASN A 24 32.75 -18.17 16.22
N GLY A 25 31.64 -18.25 15.49
CA GLY A 25 30.92 -17.09 14.96
C GLY A 25 29.97 -16.48 16.00
N THR A 26 30.17 -15.20 16.31
CA THR A 26 29.21 -14.39 17.09
C THR A 26 28.61 -13.33 16.18
N PHE A 27 27.28 -13.25 16.11
CA PHE A 27 26.57 -12.37 15.18
C PHE A 27 25.52 -11.51 15.90
N SER A 28 25.35 -10.27 15.43
CA SER A 28 24.44 -9.29 16.03
C SER A 28 23.56 -8.58 15.00
N TRP A 29 22.37 -8.14 15.44
CA TRP A 29 21.52 -7.21 14.70
C TRP A 29 21.86 -5.76 15.07
N ASP A 30 21.79 -4.84 14.10
CA ASP A 30 21.87 -3.41 14.39
C ASP A 30 20.51 -2.92 14.91
N THR A 31 20.43 -2.52 16.19
CA THR A 31 19.21 -1.96 16.77
C THR A 31 19.22 -0.42 16.74
N PRO A 32 18.07 0.24 16.45
CA PRO A 32 17.95 1.69 16.60
C PRO A 32 18.07 2.07 18.09
N PRO A 33 18.64 3.25 18.42
CA PRO A 33 18.75 3.69 19.80
C PRO A 33 17.35 3.84 20.42
N PRO A 34 17.16 3.48 21.70
CA PRO A 34 15.87 3.64 22.37
C PRO A 34 15.49 5.13 22.43
N ALA A 35 14.20 5.41 22.22
CA ALA A 35 13.66 6.76 22.38
C ALA A 35 13.98 7.28 23.80
N PRO A 36 14.41 8.54 23.96
CA PRO A 36 14.77 9.07 25.26
C PRO A 36 13.57 8.99 26.21
N SER A 37 13.77 8.37 27.37
CA SER A 37 12.79 8.37 28.45
C SER A 37 12.58 9.80 28.93
N HIS A 38 11.36 10.31 28.79
CA HIS A 38 11.01 11.63 29.31
C HIS A 38 10.99 11.62 30.85
N THR A 39 12.13 11.87 31.48
CA THR A 39 12.16 12.34 32.87
C THR A 39 11.55 13.74 32.93
N LYS A 40 10.35 13.85 33.51
CA LYS A 40 9.67 15.12 33.81
C LYS A 40 10.58 16.02 34.66
N VAL A 41 11.15 17.07 34.06
CA VAL A 41 11.80 18.14 34.81
C VAL A 41 10.71 19.07 35.37
N LYS A 42 10.71 19.23 36.70
CA LYS A 42 9.85 20.18 37.42
C LYS A 42 10.31 21.61 37.12
N ASN A 43 9.39 22.46 36.64
CA ASN A 43 9.60 23.89 36.44
C ASN A 43 9.81 24.63 37.77
N GLY A 44 10.94 25.32 37.90
CA GLY A 44 11.28 26.24 38.99
C GLY A 44 11.65 27.64 38.46
N LYS A 45 10.77 28.60 38.75
CA LYS A 45 10.83 30.08 38.76
C LYS A 45 12.07 30.87 38.24
N LYS A 46 11.72 31.82 37.35
CA LYS A 46 12.28 33.15 37.02
C LYS A 46 13.30 33.80 37.97
N SER A 47 14.32 34.45 37.38
CA SER A 47 14.83 35.78 37.78
C SER A 47 15.72 36.41 36.69
N SER A 48 15.64 37.73 36.57
CA SER A 48 16.17 38.67 35.56
C SER A 48 17.45 39.40 35.98
N ASN A 49 18.36 39.77 35.05
CA ASN A 49 18.82 41.17 34.77
C ASN A 49 20.10 41.31 33.90
N LYS A 50 20.04 42.28 32.95
CA LYS A 50 21.01 43.35 32.52
C LYS A 50 22.53 43.15 32.77
N LEU A 51 23.51 43.55 31.94
CA LEU A 51 23.73 44.83 31.22
C LEU A 51 25.02 44.78 30.31
N PHE A 52 24.98 45.44 29.13
CA PHE A 52 26.01 46.20 28.35
C PHE A 52 27.54 45.88 28.20
N SER A 53 27.98 45.92 26.91
CA SER A 53 29.07 46.74 26.30
C SER A 53 30.41 46.11 25.79
N THR A 54 30.63 46.30 24.47
CA THR A 54 31.84 46.67 23.68
C THR A 54 33.25 46.11 23.98
N THR A 55 33.90 45.44 23.00
CA THR A 55 34.99 45.95 22.10
C THR A 55 35.74 44.79 21.39
N LYS A 56 36.13 45.00 20.12
CA LYS A 56 36.86 44.09 19.20
C LYS A 56 38.29 43.72 19.65
N ILE A 57 38.69 42.44 19.55
CA ILE A 57 40.09 41.97 19.27
C ILE A 57 40.06 40.67 18.45
N LYS A 58 40.98 40.55 17.47
CA LYS A 58 41.19 39.42 16.54
C LYS A 58 42.15 38.35 17.10
N LYS A 59 41.78 37.09 16.84
CA LYS A 59 42.57 35.87 16.52
C LYS A 59 43.39 35.12 17.59
N SER A 60 43.16 33.80 17.51
CA SER A 60 43.89 32.57 17.85
C SER A 60 43.86 32.00 19.29
N ASP A 61 43.10 30.91 19.35
CA ASP A 61 43.27 29.62 20.06
C ASP A 61 42.94 29.45 21.55
N HIS A 62 42.13 28.39 21.75
CA HIS A 62 41.71 27.66 22.95
C HIS A 62 40.36 27.98 23.66
N VAL A 63 39.38 27.11 23.33
CA VAL A 63 38.50 26.31 24.25
C VAL A 63 37.22 26.95 24.86
N GLN A 64 36.06 26.34 24.51
CA GLN A 64 34.74 26.25 25.21
C GLN A 64 33.95 27.57 25.43
N ALA A 65 32.63 27.70 25.28
CA ALA A 65 31.49 26.83 24.96
C ALA A 65 30.23 27.71 24.69
N SER A 66 29.26 27.21 23.91
CA SER A 66 27.80 27.47 24.00
C SER A 66 27.12 26.71 22.84
N THR A 67 26.83 25.41 22.93
CA THR A 67 25.67 24.77 23.59
C THR A 67 24.30 25.31 23.17
N GLU A 68 24.04 25.31 21.87
CA GLU A 68 22.67 25.22 21.32
C GLU A 68 22.60 24.00 20.38
N GLU A 69 21.80 23.02 20.80
CA GLU A 69 21.17 21.92 20.04
C GLU A 69 21.89 21.38 18.80
N THR A 70 23.12 20.92 18.97
CA THR A 70 23.65 19.86 18.11
C THR A 70 23.10 18.54 18.65
N VAL A 71 22.01 18.07 18.03
CA VAL A 71 21.55 16.70 18.14
C VAL A 71 22.75 15.79 17.92
N VAL A 72 23.22 15.16 18.99
CA VAL A 72 24.32 14.19 18.95
C VAL A 72 23.83 12.99 18.16
N LEU A 73 24.06 13.02 16.85
CA LEU A 73 23.85 11.93 15.90
C LEU A 73 24.96 10.85 16.00
N ASN A 74 25.68 10.80 17.12
CA ASN A 74 26.72 9.81 17.42
C ASN A 74 26.29 8.88 18.56
N SER A 75 25.03 8.44 18.59
CA SER A 75 24.68 7.25 19.37
C SER A 75 25.16 6.03 18.59
N VAL A 76 26.25 5.40 19.04
CA VAL A 76 26.70 4.10 18.53
C VAL A 76 25.51 3.13 18.62
N PRO A 77 25.14 2.43 17.53
CA PRO A 77 24.09 1.41 17.58
C PRO A 77 24.42 0.40 18.66
N ARG A 78 23.45 0.00 19.49
CA ARG A 78 23.66 -1.14 20.40
C ARG A 78 23.64 -2.42 19.56
N HIS A 79 24.69 -3.21 19.68
CA HIS A 79 24.78 -4.53 19.08
C HIS A 79 24.22 -5.54 20.08
N GLU A 80 23.05 -6.09 19.79
CA GLU A 80 22.50 -7.19 20.59
C GLU A 80 22.93 -8.50 19.92
N PRO A 81 23.77 -9.32 20.56
CA PRO A 81 24.21 -10.58 20.00
C PRO A 81 23.03 -11.56 19.97
N VAL A 82 22.78 -12.14 18.79
CA VAL A 82 21.64 -13.04 18.52
C VAL A 82 22.12 -14.48 18.38
N LEU A 83 23.35 -14.65 17.90
CA LEU A 83 23.99 -15.94 17.76
C LEU A 83 25.32 -15.93 18.53
N HIS A 84 25.55 -16.98 19.31
CA HIS A 84 26.70 -17.12 20.20
C HIS A 84 27.48 -18.38 19.88
N ASP A 85 28.80 -18.22 19.72
CA ASP A 85 29.78 -19.32 19.55
C ASP A 85 29.35 -20.40 18.55
N ILE A 86 28.89 -19.96 17.37
CA ILE A 86 28.37 -20.87 16.34
C ILE A 86 29.53 -21.58 15.65
N ASN A 87 29.51 -22.92 15.75
CA ASN A 87 30.35 -23.83 14.98
C ASN A 87 29.48 -24.69 14.06
N PHE A 88 29.39 -24.30 12.78
CA PHE A 88 28.49 -24.90 11.81
C PHE A 88 29.22 -25.18 10.50
N TYR A 89 29.03 -26.36 9.91
CA TYR A 89 29.57 -26.66 8.58
C TYR A 89 28.61 -27.53 7.78
N VAL A 90 28.63 -27.39 6.46
CA VAL A 90 27.78 -28.15 5.53
C VAL A 90 28.68 -28.86 4.52
N PRO A 91 28.73 -30.21 4.51
CA PRO A 91 29.44 -30.96 3.48
C PRO A 91 28.88 -30.70 2.07
N LYS A 92 29.71 -30.86 1.04
CA LYS A 92 29.24 -30.75 -0.34
C LYS A 92 28.34 -31.94 -0.70
N GLY A 93 27.14 -31.63 -1.20
CA GLY A 93 26.19 -32.65 -1.67
C GLY A 93 25.41 -33.37 -0.57
N SER A 94 25.40 -32.84 0.66
CA SER A 94 24.60 -33.36 1.78
C SER A 94 23.36 -32.52 2.05
N LEU A 95 22.34 -33.17 2.62
CA LEU A 95 21.14 -32.55 3.18
C LEU A 95 21.28 -32.41 4.71
N VAL A 96 21.48 -31.17 5.18
CA VAL A 96 21.60 -30.85 6.61
C VAL A 96 20.29 -30.22 7.09
N GLY A 97 19.62 -30.88 8.04
CA GLY A 97 18.42 -30.39 8.70
C GLY A 97 18.75 -29.49 9.89
N VAL A 98 18.00 -28.40 10.08
CA VAL A 98 18.13 -27.51 11.25
C VAL A 98 16.77 -27.39 11.95
N CYS A 99 16.72 -27.70 13.24
CA CYS A 99 15.51 -27.63 14.05
C CYS A 99 15.75 -26.94 15.41
N GLY A 100 14.66 -26.58 16.09
CA GLY A 100 14.69 -25.90 17.38
C GLY A 100 13.43 -25.06 17.61
N GLN A 101 13.22 -24.63 18.86
CA GLN A 101 12.04 -23.85 19.26
C GLN A 101 11.90 -22.54 18.46
N VAL A 102 10.68 -21.98 18.42
CA VAL A 102 10.43 -20.68 17.79
C VAL A 102 11.27 -19.61 18.49
N GLY A 103 11.96 -18.76 17.73
CA GLY A 103 12.87 -17.75 18.30
C GLY A 103 14.30 -18.23 18.61
N ALA A 104 14.64 -19.51 18.41
CA ALA A 104 15.98 -20.04 18.71
C ALA A 104 17.14 -19.54 17.80
N GLY A 105 16.88 -18.64 16.84
CA GLY A 105 17.90 -18.09 15.93
C GLY A 105 18.11 -18.83 14.60
N LYS A 106 17.19 -19.71 14.19
CA LYS A 106 17.33 -20.55 12.96
C LYS A 106 17.47 -19.74 11.66
N SER A 107 16.56 -18.80 11.41
CA SER A 107 16.66 -17.91 10.24
C SER A 107 17.90 -17.01 10.31
N SER A 108 18.28 -16.58 11.53
CA SER A 108 19.53 -15.85 11.74
C SER A 108 20.76 -16.68 11.37
N LEU A 109 20.78 -18.00 11.63
CA LEU A 109 21.88 -18.87 11.19
C LEU A 109 22.01 -18.88 9.65
N LEU A 110 20.90 -18.90 8.92
CA LEU A 110 20.92 -18.80 7.45
C LEU A 110 21.43 -17.44 6.99
N SER A 111 20.97 -16.34 7.59
CA SER A 111 21.46 -14.99 7.30
C SER A 111 22.96 -14.85 7.58
N ALA A 112 23.48 -15.48 8.64
CA ALA A 112 24.91 -15.52 8.95
C ALA A 112 25.69 -16.32 7.90
N ALA A 113 25.19 -17.49 7.50
CA ALA A 113 25.79 -18.30 6.44
C ALA A 113 25.83 -17.61 5.07
N MET A 114 24.85 -16.75 4.79
CA MET A 114 24.80 -15.92 3.58
C MET A 114 25.64 -14.63 3.67
N GLY A 115 26.18 -14.30 4.85
CA GLY A 115 26.95 -13.07 5.09
C GLY A 115 26.09 -11.81 5.22
N GLN A 116 24.81 -11.95 5.56
CA GLN A 116 23.84 -10.84 5.68
C GLN A 116 23.73 -10.29 7.10
N LEU A 117 24.21 -11.04 8.10
CA LEU A 117 24.33 -10.55 9.48
C LEU A 117 25.69 -9.89 9.71
N ARG A 118 25.77 -9.02 10.72
CA ARG A 118 27.07 -8.50 11.16
C ARG A 118 27.79 -9.57 11.98
N MET A 119 29.07 -9.79 11.67
CA MET A 119 29.94 -10.69 12.43
C MET A 119 30.78 -9.87 13.41
N ASP A 120 30.65 -10.16 14.71
CA ASP A 120 31.44 -9.52 15.76
C ASP A 120 32.75 -10.29 16.02
N SER A 121 32.69 -11.61 15.96
CA SER A 121 33.84 -12.51 16.08
C SER A 121 33.66 -13.76 15.22
N GLY A 122 34.77 -14.41 14.85
CA GLY A 122 34.76 -15.69 14.13
C GLY A 122 35.13 -15.56 12.66
N LYS A 123 34.88 -16.63 11.90
CA LYS A 123 35.13 -16.68 10.45
C LYS A 123 34.03 -17.44 9.73
N VAL A 124 33.51 -16.85 8.64
CA VAL A 124 32.54 -17.46 7.73
C VAL A 124 33.20 -17.75 6.40
N SER A 125 32.91 -18.93 5.84
CA SER A 125 33.44 -19.35 4.56
C SER A 125 32.45 -20.12 3.71
N ARG A 126 32.50 -19.90 2.39
CA ARG A 126 31.53 -20.44 1.42
C ARG A 126 32.16 -20.64 0.06
N GLU A 127 31.83 -21.75 -0.61
CA GLU A 127 32.26 -22.04 -1.98
C GLU A 127 31.08 -22.50 -2.85
N GLY A 128 30.73 -21.67 -3.84
CA GLY A 128 29.65 -21.97 -4.80
C GLY A 128 28.60 -20.86 -4.88
N SER A 129 27.71 -20.99 -5.87
CA SER A 129 26.57 -20.12 -6.06
C SER A 129 25.39 -20.52 -5.16
N CYS A 130 24.61 -19.56 -4.67
CA CYS A 130 23.56 -19.81 -3.67
C CYS A 130 22.16 -19.55 -4.23
N ALA A 131 21.21 -20.34 -3.76
CA ALA A 131 19.77 -20.08 -3.86
C ALA A 131 19.20 -19.97 -2.45
N TYR A 132 18.31 -19.00 -2.25
CA TYR A 132 17.66 -18.78 -0.96
C TYR A 132 16.14 -18.77 -1.15
N VAL A 133 15.46 -19.50 -0.27
CA VAL A 133 14.00 -19.50 -0.13
C VAL A 133 13.69 -19.05 1.29
N SER A 134 13.19 -17.82 1.42
CA SER A 134 12.80 -17.23 2.70
C SER A 134 11.51 -17.83 3.24
N GLN A 135 11.33 -17.77 4.56
CA GLN A 135 10.09 -18.19 5.24
C GLN A 135 8.87 -17.43 4.70
N GLN A 136 9.00 -16.12 4.48
CA GLN A 136 8.01 -15.33 3.74
C GLN A 136 8.43 -15.24 2.27
N ALA A 137 7.71 -15.92 1.38
CA ALA A 137 8.00 -15.88 -0.06
C ALA A 137 7.88 -14.47 -0.64
N TRP A 138 8.98 -14.00 -1.25
CA TRP A 138 9.03 -12.75 -1.99
C TRP A 138 8.73 -12.96 -3.48
N ILE A 139 7.76 -12.23 -4.01
CA ILE A 139 7.26 -12.34 -5.39
C ILE A 139 7.35 -10.97 -6.08
N LEU A 140 7.87 -10.95 -7.31
CA LEU A 140 7.96 -9.77 -8.16
C LEU A 140 6.60 -9.45 -8.78
N ASN A 141 6.32 -8.15 -8.98
CA ASN A 141 5.18 -7.68 -9.77
C ASN A 141 5.48 -7.88 -11.27
N ALA A 142 5.32 -9.12 -11.73
CA ALA A 142 5.60 -9.59 -13.09
C ALA A 142 4.76 -10.83 -13.38
N THR A 143 4.90 -11.43 -14.57
CA THR A 143 4.22 -12.70 -14.87
C THR A 143 4.70 -13.83 -13.95
N LEU A 144 3.89 -14.88 -13.78
CA LEU A 144 4.28 -16.07 -13.02
C LEU A 144 5.57 -16.68 -13.60
N LYS A 145 5.63 -16.75 -14.93
CA LYS A 145 6.81 -17.20 -15.67
C LYS A 145 8.06 -16.37 -15.35
N GLU A 146 7.96 -15.05 -15.37
CA GLU A 146 9.11 -14.17 -15.08
C GLU A 146 9.57 -14.31 -13.62
N ASN A 147 8.63 -14.56 -12.70
CA ASN A 147 8.95 -14.85 -11.30
C ASN A 147 9.77 -16.15 -11.12
N ILE A 148 9.52 -17.18 -11.94
CA ILE A 148 10.27 -18.45 -11.92
C ILE A 148 11.62 -18.30 -12.64
N LEU A 149 11.64 -17.61 -13.78
CA LEU A 149 12.86 -17.40 -14.57
C LEU A 149 13.86 -16.50 -13.86
N PHE A 150 13.39 -15.43 -13.23
CA PHE A 150 14.20 -14.49 -12.44
C PHE A 150 15.45 -13.98 -13.20
N GLY A 151 15.25 -13.60 -14.47
CA GLY A 151 16.30 -13.10 -15.37
C GLY A 151 17.14 -14.20 -16.04
N GLU A 152 16.87 -15.49 -15.81
CA GLU A 152 17.50 -16.60 -16.53
C GLU A 152 16.81 -16.89 -17.87
N THR A 153 17.56 -17.50 -18.80
CA THR A 153 17.04 -17.84 -20.13
C THR A 153 15.98 -18.94 -20.07
N PHE A 154 14.88 -18.74 -20.81
CA PHE A 154 13.80 -19.72 -20.87
C PHE A 154 14.23 -21.00 -21.62
N ASN A 155 14.27 -22.10 -20.87
CA ASN A 155 14.42 -23.46 -21.35
C ASN A 155 13.16 -24.28 -20.98
N ALA A 156 12.44 -24.74 -22.00
CA ALA A 156 11.15 -25.41 -21.83
C ALA A 156 11.22 -26.71 -21.02
N ARG A 157 12.26 -27.54 -21.22
CA ARG A 157 12.43 -28.81 -20.50
C ARG A 157 12.69 -28.58 -19.02
N ARG A 158 13.61 -27.66 -18.70
CA ARG A 158 13.93 -27.28 -17.32
C ARG A 158 12.74 -26.64 -16.62
N TYR A 159 11.97 -25.81 -17.34
CA TYR A 159 10.80 -25.14 -16.80
C TYR A 159 9.70 -26.14 -16.45
N HIS A 160 9.34 -27.03 -17.38
CA HIS A 160 8.35 -28.09 -17.11
C HIS A 160 8.77 -29.02 -15.97
N HIS A 161 10.05 -29.41 -15.91
CA HIS A 161 10.57 -30.22 -14.81
C HIS A 161 10.41 -29.50 -13.46
N THR A 162 10.75 -28.21 -13.42
CA THR A 162 10.63 -27.38 -12.21
C THR A 162 9.18 -27.25 -11.74
N VAL A 163 8.26 -26.97 -12.67
CA VAL A 163 6.82 -26.86 -12.40
C VAL A 163 6.25 -28.18 -11.87
N MET A 164 6.69 -29.31 -12.43
CA MET A 164 6.27 -30.64 -11.97
C MET A 164 6.79 -30.95 -10.57
N CYS A 165 8.08 -30.74 -10.29
CA CYS A 165 8.67 -30.98 -8.97
C CYS A 165 8.06 -30.14 -7.85
N CYS A 166 7.55 -28.95 -8.17
CA CYS A 166 6.90 -28.05 -7.21
C CYS A 166 5.37 -28.21 -7.18
N GLU A 167 4.81 -29.19 -7.90
CA GLU A 167 3.36 -29.42 -8.01
C GLU A 167 2.55 -28.17 -8.42
N LEU A 168 3.11 -27.32 -9.29
CA LEU A 168 2.46 -26.07 -9.73
C LEU A 168 1.54 -26.25 -10.95
N SER A 169 1.57 -27.42 -11.59
CA SER A 169 0.85 -27.68 -12.85
C SER A 169 -0.66 -27.44 -12.76
N GLU A 170 -1.28 -27.85 -11.66
CA GLU A 170 -2.73 -27.66 -11.46
C GLU A 170 -3.06 -26.20 -11.11
N ASP A 171 -2.19 -25.51 -10.36
CA ASP A 171 -2.39 -24.09 -10.05
C ASP A 171 -2.29 -23.21 -11.30
N ILE A 172 -1.34 -23.51 -12.20
CA ILE A 172 -1.16 -22.77 -13.45
C ILE A 172 -2.41 -22.90 -14.33
N LYS A 173 -3.00 -24.09 -14.44
CA LYS A 173 -4.24 -24.32 -15.22
C LYS A 173 -5.45 -23.53 -14.70
N LEU A 174 -5.47 -23.22 -13.40
CA LEU A 174 -6.54 -22.44 -12.78
C LEU A 174 -6.39 -20.94 -13.04
N LEU A 175 -5.20 -20.46 -13.43
CA LEU A 175 -4.97 -19.05 -13.73
C LEU A 175 -5.49 -18.70 -15.12
N PRO A 176 -6.17 -17.54 -15.29
CA PRO A 176 -6.84 -17.17 -16.53
C PRO A 176 -5.89 -16.94 -17.72
N GLY A 177 -4.61 -16.62 -17.47
CA GLY A 177 -3.56 -16.50 -18.47
C GLY A 177 -2.49 -17.58 -18.37
N GLU A 178 -2.74 -18.67 -17.65
CA GLU A 178 -1.76 -19.72 -17.32
C GLU A 178 -0.45 -19.10 -16.77
N ASP A 179 0.70 -19.47 -17.35
CA ASP A 179 2.04 -18.99 -16.97
C ASP A 179 2.28 -17.50 -17.25
N ASP A 180 1.55 -16.90 -18.19
CA ASP A 180 1.67 -15.49 -18.57
C ASP A 180 0.79 -14.58 -17.70
N THR A 181 0.10 -15.14 -16.70
CA THR A 181 -0.73 -14.36 -15.77
C THR A 181 0.13 -13.41 -14.96
N GLU A 182 -0.27 -12.14 -14.89
CA GLU A 182 0.40 -11.16 -14.04
C GLU A 182 0.12 -11.42 -12.56
N ILE A 183 1.20 -11.57 -11.81
CA ILE A 183 1.16 -11.71 -10.36
C ILE A 183 1.29 -10.31 -9.77
N GLY A 184 0.19 -9.80 -9.20
CA GLY A 184 0.14 -8.45 -8.65
C GLY A 184 1.13 -8.21 -7.50
N GLU A 185 1.25 -6.96 -7.05
CA GLU A 185 2.18 -6.56 -5.99
C GLU A 185 2.05 -7.46 -4.74
N ARG A 186 3.17 -8.00 -4.24
CA ARG A 186 3.24 -9.00 -3.15
C ARG A 186 2.52 -10.34 -3.42
N GLY A 187 2.15 -10.60 -4.66
CA GLY A 187 1.44 -11.81 -5.07
C GLY A 187 0.05 -11.93 -4.47
N ILE A 188 -0.72 -10.84 -4.33
CA ILE A 188 -2.11 -10.87 -3.80
C ILE A 188 -2.98 -11.96 -4.46
N ASN A 189 -2.69 -12.30 -5.71
CA ASN A 189 -3.44 -13.31 -6.47
C ASN A 189 -3.12 -14.77 -6.08
N LEU A 190 -2.11 -15.00 -5.24
CA LEU A 190 -1.63 -16.34 -4.87
C LEU A 190 -1.84 -16.60 -3.38
N SER A 191 -2.22 -17.83 -3.02
CA SER A 191 -2.25 -18.28 -1.62
C SER A 191 -0.83 -18.37 -1.04
N GLY A 192 -0.70 -18.41 0.29
CA GLY A 192 0.61 -18.56 0.97
C GLY A 192 1.40 -19.76 0.45
N GLY A 193 0.77 -20.93 0.35
CA GLY A 193 1.38 -22.14 -0.20
C GLY A 193 1.75 -22.02 -1.69
N GLN A 194 0.96 -21.30 -2.50
CA GLN A 194 1.32 -21.03 -3.90
C GLN A 194 2.54 -20.10 -4.00
N LYS A 195 2.62 -19.03 -3.20
CA LYS A 195 3.80 -18.14 -3.16
C LYS A 195 5.05 -18.91 -2.79
N GLN A 196 4.97 -19.78 -1.78
CA GLN A 196 6.11 -20.60 -1.34
C GLN A 196 6.58 -21.55 -2.45
N ARG A 197 5.65 -22.19 -3.16
CA ARG A 197 5.97 -23.06 -4.31
C ARG A 197 6.58 -22.31 -5.49
N VAL A 198 6.16 -21.08 -5.76
CA VAL A 198 6.79 -20.23 -6.78
C VAL A 198 8.23 -19.84 -6.37
N ALA A 199 8.47 -19.54 -5.09
CA ALA A 199 9.82 -19.27 -4.58
C ALA A 199 10.73 -20.50 -4.66
N LEU A 200 10.21 -21.70 -4.36
CA LEU A 200 10.91 -22.97 -4.56
C LEU A 200 11.22 -23.23 -6.04
N ALA A 201 10.25 -22.98 -6.93
CA ALA A 201 10.42 -23.12 -8.37
C ALA A 201 11.53 -22.18 -8.88
N ARG A 202 11.55 -20.92 -8.43
CA ARG A 202 12.61 -19.95 -8.73
C ARG A 202 14.00 -20.46 -8.33
N ALA A 203 14.12 -20.98 -7.10
CA ALA A 203 15.38 -21.51 -6.60
C ALA A 203 15.88 -22.71 -7.44
N LEU A 204 14.99 -23.66 -7.76
CA LEU A 204 15.34 -24.85 -8.55
C LEU A 204 15.70 -24.50 -10.00
N TYR A 205 14.96 -23.56 -10.61
CA TYR A 205 15.21 -23.13 -11.97
C TYR A 205 16.59 -22.49 -12.15
N ALA A 206 17.02 -21.69 -11.15
CA ALA A 206 18.32 -21.04 -11.13
C ALA A 206 19.51 -22.03 -11.05
N ASN A 207 19.26 -23.27 -10.63
CA ASN A 207 20.25 -24.36 -10.58
C ASN A 207 21.58 -23.96 -9.91
N ARG A 208 21.51 -23.55 -8.65
CA ARG A 208 22.66 -23.11 -7.84
C ARG A 208 23.38 -24.28 -7.17
N ASP A 209 24.50 -24.05 -6.50
CA ASP A 209 25.30 -25.11 -5.85
C ASP A 209 24.87 -25.39 -4.40
N ILE A 210 24.44 -24.33 -3.70
CA ILE A 210 24.02 -24.33 -2.31
C ILE A 210 22.58 -23.82 -2.22
N TYR A 211 21.73 -24.53 -1.50
CA TYR A 211 20.33 -24.15 -1.27
C TYR A 211 20.09 -23.91 0.23
N PHE A 212 19.65 -22.71 0.56
CA PHE A 212 19.18 -22.35 1.89
C PHE A 212 17.65 -22.29 1.86
N LEU A 213 17.02 -23.23 2.57
CA LEU A 213 15.57 -23.37 2.62
C LEU A 213 15.08 -23.05 4.03
N ASP A 214 14.43 -21.88 4.20
CA ASP A 214 13.90 -21.43 5.48
C ASP A 214 12.41 -21.79 5.62
N ASP A 215 12.14 -22.90 6.29
CA ASP A 215 10.80 -23.46 6.55
C ASP A 215 9.84 -23.46 5.34
N PRO A 216 10.27 -24.01 4.17
CA PRO A 216 9.53 -23.87 2.92
C PRO A 216 8.24 -24.69 2.85
N LEU A 217 7.98 -25.56 3.83
CA LEU A 217 6.82 -26.47 3.83
C LEU A 217 5.73 -26.06 4.85
N SER A 218 5.90 -24.93 5.53
CA SER A 218 4.97 -24.47 6.58
C SER A 218 3.59 -24.08 6.04
N ALA A 219 3.55 -23.46 4.85
CA ALA A 219 2.32 -22.93 4.24
C ALA A 219 1.68 -23.86 3.20
N VAL A 220 2.22 -25.07 3.00
CA VAL A 220 1.69 -26.06 2.04
C VAL A 220 1.01 -27.20 2.79
N ASP A 221 0.00 -27.81 2.17
CA ASP A 221 -0.65 -28.97 2.74
C ASP A 221 0.31 -30.17 2.84
N ALA A 222 0.00 -31.13 3.71
CA ALA A 222 0.87 -32.27 3.98
C ALA A 222 1.15 -33.14 2.73
N GLN A 223 0.20 -33.26 1.80
CA GLN A 223 0.37 -34.06 0.58
C GLN A 223 1.36 -33.41 -0.37
N VAL A 224 1.13 -32.13 -0.68
CA VAL A 224 2.03 -31.32 -1.50
C VAL A 224 3.39 -31.18 -0.83
N GLY A 225 3.42 -31.04 0.50
CA GLY A 225 4.65 -31.01 1.30
C GLY A 225 5.47 -32.30 1.16
N ALA A 226 4.84 -33.46 1.27
CA ALA A 226 5.49 -34.75 1.06
C ALA A 226 5.96 -34.95 -0.39
N HIS A 227 5.17 -34.50 -1.37
CA HIS A 227 5.54 -34.51 -2.79
C HIS A 227 6.80 -33.67 -3.03
N ILE A 228 6.80 -32.42 -2.57
CA ILE A 228 7.94 -31.50 -2.68
C ILE A 228 9.15 -32.10 -1.96
N PHE A 229 9.01 -32.59 -0.73
CA PHE A 229 10.13 -33.19 -0.01
C PHE A 229 10.77 -34.35 -0.79
N LYS A 230 9.95 -35.25 -1.35
CA LYS A 230 10.43 -36.39 -2.15
C LYS A 230 11.00 -35.98 -3.51
N LYS A 231 10.24 -35.24 -4.32
CA LYS A 231 10.58 -34.93 -5.72
C LYS A 231 11.56 -33.76 -5.85
N TYR A 232 11.47 -32.78 -4.98
CA TYR A 232 12.33 -31.60 -4.99
C TYR A 232 13.58 -31.81 -4.14
N ILE A 233 13.42 -32.04 -2.83
CA ILE A 233 14.56 -32.04 -1.89
C ILE A 233 15.41 -33.32 -2.05
N LEU A 234 14.79 -34.50 -2.08
CA LEU A 234 15.52 -35.77 -2.17
C LEU A 234 15.95 -36.17 -3.59
N GLU A 235 15.12 -35.92 -4.61
CA GLU A 235 15.42 -36.30 -6.00
C GLU A 235 16.11 -35.17 -6.77
N ALA A 236 15.49 -34.01 -6.93
CA ALA A 236 16.02 -32.93 -7.78
C ALA A 236 17.29 -32.28 -7.20
N LEU A 237 17.41 -32.17 -5.88
CA LEU A 237 18.57 -31.59 -5.18
C LEU A 237 19.59 -32.62 -4.67
N LYS A 238 19.49 -33.89 -5.07
CA LYS A 238 20.33 -35.00 -4.57
C LYS A 238 21.84 -34.75 -4.60
N HIS A 239 22.33 -34.00 -5.58
CA HIS A 239 23.75 -33.71 -5.77
C HIS A 239 24.15 -32.29 -5.36
N LYS A 240 23.26 -31.57 -4.67
CA LYS A 240 23.44 -30.18 -4.24
C LYS A 240 23.58 -30.12 -2.73
N SER A 241 24.21 -29.06 -2.22
CA SER A 241 24.35 -28.88 -0.78
C SER A 241 23.12 -28.15 -0.27
N VAL A 242 22.36 -28.75 0.65
CA VAL A 242 21.07 -28.21 1.09
C VAL A 242 21.08 -28.01 2.60
N VAL A 243 20.73 -26.80 3.04
CA VAL A 243 20.43 -26.49 4.44
C VAL A 243 18.92 -26.32 4.56
N PHE A 244 18.27 -27.28 5.22
CA PHE A 244 16.83 -27.36 5.36
C PHE A 244 16.42 -27.03 6.78
N VAL A 245 15.96 -25.80 7.00
CA VAL A 245 15.37 -25.39 8.27
C VAL A 245 13.90 -25.78 8.25
N THR A 246 13.41 -26.51 9.26
CA THR A 246 11.98 -26.77 9.38
C THR A 246 11.55 -26.95 10.83
N HIS A 247 10.30 -26.59 11.10
CA HIS A 247 9.59 -26.94 12.33
C HIS A 247 8.94 -28.34 12.27
N GLN A 248 8.81 -28.93 11.09
CA GLN A 248 8.14 -30.21 10.90
C GLN A 248 9.12 -31.36 11.12
N ILE A 249 9.07 -31.96 12.31
CA ILE A 249 10.00 -33.01 12.77
C ILE A 249 9.97 -34.25 11.85
N GLN A 250 8.82 -34.55 11.24
CA GLN A 250 8.60 -35.70 10.36
C GLN A 250 9.54 -35.79 9.15
N PHE A 251 10.12 -34.67 8.69
CA PHE A 251 11.03 -34.65 7.55
C PHE A 251 12.51 -34.75 7.95
N LEU A 252 12.83 -34.54 9.24
CA LEU A 252 14.21 -34.52 9.72
C LEU A 252 14.84 -35.92 9.74
N ASN A 253 14.03 -36.97 9.89
CA ASN A 253 14.50 -38.37 9.86
C ASN A 253 15.13 -38.79 8.52
N ARG A 254 14.89 -38.05 7.43
CA ARG A 254 15.47 -38.31 6.10
C ARG A 254 16.66 -37.39 5.76
N CYS A 255 17.09 -36.54 6.69
CA CYS A 255 18.28 -35.71 6.52
C CYS A 255 19.55 -36.52 6.83
N ASP A 256 20.66 -36.18 6.17
CA ASP A 256 21.94 -36.87 6.40
C ASP A 256 22.50 -36.50 7.79
N GLU A 257 22.34 -35.24 8.19
CA GLU A 257 22.68 -34.74 9.51
C GLU A 257 21.64 -33.73 10.00
N ILE A 258 21.46 -33.65 11.33
CA ILE A 258 20.53 -32.72 11.98
C ILE A 258 21.32 -31.84 12.97
N CYS A 259 21.07 -30.54 12.97
CA CYS A 259 21.57 -29.57 13.93
C CYS A 259 20.41 -28.99 14.77
N VAL A 260 20.52 -29.04 16.09
CA VAL A 260 19.52 -28.51 17.02
C VAL A 260 20.00 -27.18 17.59
N MET A 261 19.19 -26.13 17.41
CA MET A 261 19.45 -24.80 17.94
C MET A 261 18.59 -24.49 19.17
N LYS A 262 19.19 -23.84 20.16
CA LYS A 262 18.53 -23.32 21.36
C LYS A 262 19.21 -22.02 21.79
N ASP A 263 18.41 -21.00 22.07
CA ASP A 263 18.86 -19.68 22.57
C ASP A 263 20.05 -19.09 21.80
N GLY A 264 20.04 -19.21 20.46
CA GLY A 264 21.10 -18.65 19.61
C GLY A 264 22.40 -19.46 19.57
N SER A 265 22.42 -20.69 20.07
CA SER A 265 23.58 -21.61 20.05
C SER A 265 23.21 -22.97 19.45
N ILE A 266 24.20 -23.72 18.94
CA ILE A 266 24.02 -25.10 18.47
C ILE A 266 24.32 -26.05 19.63
N VAL A 267 23.30 -26.79 20.09
CA VAL A 267 23.40 -27.67 21.27
C VAL A 267 23.76 -29.10 20.88
N GLU A 268 23.15 -29.61 19.81
CA GLU A 268 23.31 -30.99 19.37
C GLU A 268 23.48 -31.07 17.85
N ARG A 269 24.30 -32.03 17.42
CA ARG A 269 24.48 -32.41 16.01
C ARG A 269 24.70 -33.91 15.89
N GLY A 270 24.12 -34.53 14.87
CA GLY A 270 24.27 -35.95 14.58
C GLY A 270 23.22 -36.47 13.61
N THR A 271 23.21 -37.78 13.40
CA THR A 271 22.13 -38.47 12.66
C THR A 271 20.87 -38.61 13.51
N HIS A 272 19.73 -38.88 12.88
CA HIS A 272 18.46 -39.08 13.59
C HIS A 272 18.55 -40.14 14.69
N GLU A 273 19.18 -41.29 14.39
CA GLU A 273 19.34 -42.41 15.33
C GLU A 273 20.28 -42.06 16.49
N GLU A 274 21.38 -41.35 16.21
CA GLU A 274 22.33 -40.91 17.25
C GLU A 274 21.72 -39.90 18.22
N LEU A 275 20.93 -38.95 17.71
CA LEU A 275 20.29 -37.93 18.54
C LEU A 275 19.15 -38.49 19.39
N LEU A 276 18.41 -39.47 18.87
CA LEU A 276 17.42 -40.22 19.66
C LEU A 276 18.09 -41.03 20.77
N ALA A 277 19.21 -41.71 20.48
CA ALA A 277 19.94 -42.50 21.47
C ALA A 277 20.57 -41.65 22.59
N LYS A 278 20.94 -40.40 22.30
CA LYS A 278 21.48 -39.44 23.29
C LYS A 278 20.44 -38.95 24.30
N GLY A 279 19.14 -39.04 24.00
CA GLY A 279 18.07 -38.62 24.91
C GLY A 279 18.05 -37.11 25.20
N GLY A 280 18.55 -36.29 24.27
CA GLY A 280 18.69 -34.85 24.44
C GLY A 280 17.45 -34.02 24.09
N GLU A 281 17.66 -32.74 23.73
CA GLU A 281 16.59 -31.81 23.34
C GLU A 281 15.85 -32.32 22.10
N TYR A 282 16.57 -32.94 21.14
CA TYR A 282 15.96 -33.54 19.95
C TYR A 282 14.98 -34.66 20.30
N ALA A 283 15.40 -35.60 21.16
CA ALA A 283 14.57 -36.72 21.58
C ALA A 283 13.30 -36.25 22.32
N THR A 284 13.43 -35.20 23.14
CA THR A 284 12.30 -34.58 23.83
C THR A 284 11.27 -34.03 22.84
N MET A 285 11.71 -33.31 21.79
CA MET A 285 10.82 -32.80 20.74
C MET A 285 10.14 -33.93 19.94
N VAL A 286 10.85 -35.03 19.68
CA VAL A 286 10.28 -36.19 18.97
C VAL A 286 9.25 -36.90 19.85
N HIS A 287 9.53 -37.09 21.15
CA HIS A 287 8.61 -37.74 22.08
C HIS A 287 7.35 -36.91 22.33
N SER A 288 7.46 -35.58 22.49
CA SER A 288 6.29 -34.70 22.61
C SER A 288 5.42 -34.76 21.35
N TRP A 289 6.05 -34.84 20.18
CA TRP A 289 5.35 -35.02 18.91
C TRP A 289 4.66 -36.40 18.81
N GLN A 290 5.34 -37.49 19.19
CA GLN A 290 4.75 -38.83 19.20
C GLN A 290 3.58 -38.95 20.19
N GLN A 291 3.69 -38.35 21.38
CA GLN A 291 2.62 -38.31 22.38
C GLN A 291 1.40 -37.53 21.88
N SER A 292 1.61 -36.42 21.17
CA SER A 292 0.50 -35.65 20.57
C SER A 292 -0.29 -36.43 19.51
N GLN A 293 0.28 -37.51 18.95
CA GLN A 293 -0.41 -38.40 18.01
C GLN A 293 -0.93 -39.71 18.64
N GLY A 294 -0.43 -40.10 19.81
CA GLY A 294 -0.65 -41.41 20.42
C GLY A 294 -1.91 -41.58 21.28
N ASP A 295 -2.58 -40.49 21.69
CA ASP A 295 -3.72 -40.55 22.62
C ASP A 295 -5.09 -40.85 21.96
N GLY A 296 -5.09 -41.33 20.73
CA GLY A 296 -6.29 -41.80 20.03
C GLY A 296 -6.11 -43.21 19.47
N VAL A 297 -6.65 -44.20 20.17
CA VAL A 297 -6.82 -45.62 19.76
C VAL A 297 -5.65 -46.55 20.12
N ASN A 298 -5.73 -47.17 21.29
CA ASN A 298 -5.08 -48.45 21.57
C ASN A 298 -6.03 -49.36 22.38
N SER A 299 -6.76 -50.22 21.68
CA SER A 299 -7.23 -51.50 22.20
C SER A 299 -7.76 -52.36 21.05
N TYR A 300 -7.35 -53.65 21.06
CA TYR A 300 -7.79 -54.80 20.27
C TYR A 300 -6.86 -55.27 19.12
N ASP A 301 -5.89 -56.07 19.58
CA ASP A 301 -5.53 -57.43 19.14
C ASP A 301 -4.95 -57.73 17.75
N SER A 302 -3.69 -58.14 17.83
CA SER A 302 -2.93 -59.08 17.02
C SER A 302 -3.55 -60.48 16.87
N ASN A 303 -3.65 -60.97 15.63
CA ASN A 303 -3.12 -62.29 15.17
C ASN A 303 -3.73 -62.68 13.82
N SER A 304 -2.90 -62.86 12.78
CA SER A 304 -2.81 -64.12 12.02
C SER A 304 -1.82 -64.01 10.85
N ASP A 305 -1.22 -65.17 10.58
CA ASP A 305 0.01 -65.47 9.88
C ASP A 305 -0.15 -65.68 8.34
N SER A 306 0.97 -65.55 7.63
CA SER A 306 1.39 -66.19 6.36
C SER A 306 0.44 -66.44 5.16
N GLY A 307 0.92 -66.11 3.94
CA GLY A 307 0.41 -66.72 2.70
C GLY A 307 0.86 -66.06 1.39
N VAL A 308 1.85 -66.67 0.72
CA VAL A 308 2.35 -66.33 -0.63
C VAL A 308 1.36 -66.78 -1.72
N SER A 309 1.11 -65.95 -2.75
CA SER A 309 1.02 -66.39 -4.16
C SER A 309 0.95 -65.19 -5.12
N GLY A 310 1.79 -65.20 -6.16
CA GLY A 310 1.72 -64.25 -7.27
C GLY A 310 0.72 -64.66 -8.35
N MET A 311 0.35 -63.70 -9.21
CA MET A 311 0.07 -63.94 -10.63
C MET A 311 0.04 -62.61 -11.42
N ASN A 312 0.67 -62.64 -12.60
CA ASN A 312 0.73 -61.60 -13.63
C ASN A 312 -0.64 -61.16 -14.19
N GLY A 313 -0.70 -59.91 -14.67
CA GLY A 313 -1.75 -59.43 -15.58
C GLY A 313 -1.39 -58.10 -16.27
N LYS A 314 -0.90 -58.19 -17.52
CA LYS A 314 -0.64 -57.07 -18.45
C LYS A 314 -1.93 -56.32 -18.86
N CYS A 315 -1.83 -54.99 -19.02
CA CYS A 315 -2.67 -54.21 -19.96
C CYS A 315 -1.75 -53.19 -20.67
N VAL A 316 -1.30 -53.49 -21.90
CA VAL A 316 -1.85 -53.07 -23.22
C VAL A 316 -1.61 -51.59 -23.55
N SER A 317 -0.61 -51.38 -24.40
CA SER A 317 -0.31 -50.19 -25.19
C SER A 317 -1.05 -50.24 -26.53
N VAL A 318 -1.63 -49.12 -26.98
CA VAL A 318 -1.97 -48.90 -28.40
C VAL A 318 -1.59 -47.48 -28.80
N GLU A 319 -0.79 -47.40 -29.86
CA GLU A 319 -0.42 -46.19 -30.59
C GLU A 319 -0.73 -46.45 -32.08
N LYS A 320 -0.86 -45.35 -32.86
CA LYS A 320 -1.05 -45.22 -34.33
C LYS A 320 -2.51 -45.04 -34.78
N LEU A 321 -2.87 -44.20 -35.79
CA LEU A 321 -2.12 -43.46 -36.81
C LEU A 321 -3.01 -42.33 -37.39
N ALA A 322 -2.36 -41.35 -38.03
CA ALA A 322 -2.96 -40.19 -38.71
C ALA A 322 -3.31 -40.43 -40.20
N THR A 323 -3.74 -39.33 -40.86
CA THR A 323 -3.94 -39.00 -42.30
C THR A 323 -5.42 -38.98 -42.77
N ASN A 324 -5.93 -38.06 -43.61
CA ASN A 324 -5.45 -36.89 -44.36
C ASN A 324 -6.67 -36.07 -44.83
N GLY A 325 -6.54 -34.76 -45.04
CA GLY A 325 -7.57 -33.94 -45.72
C GLY A 325 -7.17 -32.48 -45.92
N THR A 326 -6.94 -32.08 -47.18
CA THR A 326 -6.36 -30.82 -47.69
C THR A 326 -7.32 -29.61 -47.70
N PRO A 327 -6.81 -28.37 -47.95
CA PRO A 327 -7.44 -27.12 -47.51
C PRO A 327 -8.32 -26.46 -48.57
N LYS A 328 -9.38 -25.75 -48.15
CA LYS A 328 -10.08 -24.77 -49.00
C LYS A 328 -10.59 -23.53 -48.24
N LYS A 329 -10.00 -22.40 -48.68
CA LYS A 329 -10.57 -21.07 -48.96
C LYS A 329 -11.18 -20.22 -47.85
N ALA A 330 -10.52 -19.07 -47.70
CA ALA A 330 -10.96 -17.82 -47.10
C ALA A 330 -12.39 -17.41 -47.49
N LYS A 331 -13.12 -16.92 -46.48
CA LYS A 331 -14.16 -15.91 -46.62
C LYS A 331 -14.04 -14.90 -45.48
N THR A 332 -14.04 -13.65 -45.91
CA THR A 332 -14.06 -12.39 -45.19
C THR A 332 -15.17 -12.34 -44.14
N VAL A 333 -14.85 -11.95 -42.91
CA VAL A 333 -15.84 -11.52 -41.91
C VAL A 333 -15.43 -10.14 -41.39
N GLN A 334 -16.43 -9.27 -41.37
CA GLN A 334 -16.39 -7.85 -41.08
C GLN A 334 -16.28 -7.58 -39.58
N ASN A 335 -15.60 -6.48 -39.24
CA ASN A 335 -15.73 -5.62 -38.05
C ASN A 335 -16.70 -6.14 -36.96
N GLY A 336 -16.16 -6.93 -36.04
CA GLY A 336 -16.82 -7.42 -34.82
C GLY A 336 -15.83 -8.01 -33.79
N ASP A 337 -14.61 -8.35 -34.21
CA ASP A 337 -13.63 -9.05 -33.38
C ASP A 337 -12.73 -8.14 -32.50
N LEU A 338 -12.84 -6.81 -32.60
CA LEU A 338 -12.05 -5.91 -31.74
C LEU A 338 -12.53 -5.96 -30.28
N ASP A 339 -13.83 -6.15 -30.03
CA ASP A 339 -14.38 -6.28 -28.67
C ASP A 339 -14.16 -7.69 -28.10
N ALA A 340 -14.14 -8.73 -28.95
CA ALA A 340 -13.87 -10.11 -28.52
C ALA A 340 -12.37 -10.34 -28.23
N GLN A 341 -11.46 -9.73 -28.99
CA GLN A 341 -10.03 -9.74 -28.66
C GLN A 341 -9.71 -8.87 -27.45
N ALA A 342 -10.39 -7.73 -27.27
CA ALA A 342 -10.24 -6.91 -26.06
C ALA A 342 -10.72 -7.64 -24.79
N GLN A 343 -11.78 -8.46 -24.89
CA GLN A 343 -12.26 -9.29 -23.77
C GLN A 343 -11.33 -10.45 -23.42
N MET A 344 -10.68 -11.10 -24.40
CA MET A 344 -9.67 -12.13 -24.12
C MET A 344 -8.38 -11.57 -23.52
N ILE A 345 -7.98 -10.35 -23.87
CA ILE A 345 -6.80 -9.67 -23.29
C ILE A 345 -7.09 -9.23 -21.84
N SER A 346 -8.34 -8.86 -21.52
CA SER A 346 -8.73 -8.46 -20.16
C SER A 346 -8.72 -9.59 -19.13
N GLY A 347 -8.71 -10.87 -19.55
CA GLY A 347 -8.65 -12.02 -18.65
C GLY A 347 -7.27 -12.27 -18.04
N LYS A 348 -6.18 -11.82 -18.69
CA LYS A 348 -4.80 -12.08 -18.24
C LYS A 348 -4.33 -11.19 -17.08
N HIS A 349 -5.01 -10.07 -16.85
CA HIS A 349 -4.67 -9.09 -15.82
C HIS A 349 -5.70 -9.14 -14.69
N LEU A 350 -5.33 -9.74 -13.55
CA LEU A 350 -6.19 -9.79 -12.35
C LEU A 350 -6.36 -8.43 -11.68
N THR A 351 -5.32 -7.58 -11.75
CA THR A 351 -5.34 -6.18 -11.30
C THR A 351 -5.79 -5.28 -12.43
N GLN A 352 -6.80 -4.44 -12.20
CA GLN A 352 -7.15 -3.43 -13.20
C GLN A 352 -5.99 -2.42 -13.31
N ALA A 353 -5.39 -2.39 -14.50
CA ALA A 353 -4.52 -1.29 -14.91
C ALA A 353 -5.26 0.03 -14.66
N GLU A 354 -4.54 1.04 -14.20
CA GLU A 354 -5.13 2.34 -13.88
C GLU A 354 -5.94 2.83 -15.09
N ARG A 355 -7.25 3.07 -14.90
CA ARG A 355 -8.07 3.72 -15.91
C ARG A 355 -7.61 5.17 -16.01
N VAL A 356 -6.63 5.43 -16.86
CA VAL A 356 -6.25 6.79 -17.17
C VAL A 356 -7.20 7.26 -18.27
N GLU A 357 -8.29 7.93 -17.89
CA GLU A 357 -9.25 8.48 -18.84
C GLU A 357 -8.52 9.31 -19.91
N HIS A 358 -8.83 9.04 -21.18
CA HIS A 358 -8.21 9.70 -22.32
C HIS A 358 -9.09 10.89 -22.73
N GLY A 359 -8.65 12.13 -22.45
CA GLY A 359 -9.42 13.31 -22.83
C GLY A 359 -8.95 14.61 -22.18
N SER A 360 -9.63 15.71 -22.50
CA SER A 360 -9.65 16.91 -21.65
C SER A 360 -10.43 16.60 -20.38
N LEU A 361 -10.05 17.22 -19.25
CA LEU A 361 -10.82 17.12 -18.01
C LEU A 361 -12.30 17.35 -18.27
N HIS A 362 -13.16 16.47 -17.77
CA HIS A 362 -14.60 16.67 -17.88
C HIS A 362 -15.01 17.93 -17.11
N SER A 363 -15.87 18.76 -17.71
CA SER A 363 -16.38 19.98 -17.06
C SER A 363 -17.06 19.68 -15.71
N GLU A 364 -17.55 18.45 -15.55
CA GLU A 364 -18.13 17.92 -14.31
C GLU A 364 -17.17 17.95 -13.13
N THR A 365 -15.87 17.71 -13.34
CA THR A 365 -14.85 17.76 -12.28
C THR A 365 -14.75 19.15 -11.65
N TYR A 366 -14.78 20.20 -12.47
CA TYR A 366 -14.78 21.58 -11.98
C TYR A 366 -16.06 21.90 -11.20
N ILE A 367 -17.21 21.43 -11.68
CA ILE A 367 -18.50 21.61 -11.02
C ILE A 367 -18.51 20.90 -9.66
N ASN A 368 -18.01 19.67 -9.58
CA ASN A 368 -17.90 18.90 -8.35
C ASN A 368 -17.00 19.60 -7.32
N TYR A 369 -15.87 20.17 -7.75
CA TYR A 369 -15.01 20.98 -6.87
C TYR A 369 -15.72 22.24 -6.37
N ILE A 370 -16.43 22.97 -7.24
CA ILE A 370 -17.21 24.16 -6.87
C ILE A 370 -18.32 23.80 -5.85
N GLN A 371 -19.00 22.67 -6.04
CA GLN A 371 -20.00 22.17 -5.10
C GLN A 371 -19.38 21.72 -3.76
N ALA A 372 -18.15 21.21 -3.78
CA ALA A 372 -17.40 20.89 -2.57
C ALA A 372 -17.00 22.17 -1.80
N ALA A 373 -16.58 23.21 -2.51
CA ALA A 373 -16.15 24.49 -1.93
C ALA A 373 -17.27 25.27 -1.21
N GLY A 374 -18.53 25.09 -1.63
CA GLY A 374 -19.69 25.77 -1.05
C GLY A 374 -20.79 26.12 -2.06
N GLY A 375 -20.63 25.73 -3.33
CA GLY A 375 -21.55 26.02 -4.41
C GLY A 375 -21.15 27.27 -5.21
N PHE A 376 -21.88 27.50 -6.31
CA PHE A 376 -21.57 28.56 -7.28
C PHE A 376 -21.61 29.97 -6.67
N PHE A 377 -22.52 30.23 -5.73
CA PHE A 377 -22.64 31.56 -5.10
C PHE A 377 -21.41 31.93 -4.27
N VAL A 378 -20.88 30.98 -3.49
CA VAL A 378 -19.68 31.21 -2.66
C VAL A 378 -18.46 31.45 -3.55
N VAL A 379 -18.27 30.64 -4.59
CA VAL A 379 -17.17 30.82 -5.54
C VAL A 379 -17.29 32.14 -6.31
N PHE A 380 -18.50 32.54 -6.69
CA PHE A 380 -18.73 33.86 -7.30
C PHE A 380 -18.30 35.00 -6.38
N CYS A 381 -18.62 34.93 -5.08
CA CYS A 381 -18.17 35.92 -4.10
C CYS A 381 -16.64 35.98 -3.98
N VAL A 382 -15.96 34.82 -4.00
CA VAL A 382 -14.48 34.75 -3.99
C VAL A 382 -13.90 35.44 -5.21
N VAL A 383 -14.39 35.11 -6.41
CA VAL A 383 -13.93 35.71 -7.66
C VAL A 383 -14.18 37.23 -7.66
N ALA A 384 -15.35 37.67 -7.17
CA ALA A 384 -15.66 39.09 -7.03
C ALA A 384 -14.70 39.83 -6.09
N ILE A 385 -14.31 39.22 -4.96
CA ILE A 385 -13.32 39.79 -4.02
C ILE A 385 -11.93 39.87 -4.66
N ILE A 386 -11.53 38.86 -5.45
CA ILE A 386 -10.26 38.88 -6.19
C ILE A 386 -10.27 40.02 -7.21
N ILE A 387 -11.34 40.14 -8.00
CA ILE A 387 -11.50 41.23 -8.97
C ILE A 387 -11.49 42.58 -8.27
N LEU A 388 -12.13 42.71 -7.10
CA LEU A 388 -12.12 43.94 -6.31
C LEU A 388 -10.71 44.29 -5.82
N ASN A 389 -9.94 43.30 -5.34
CA ASN A 389 -8.59 43.52 -4.87
C ASN A 389 -7.66 44.00 -6.00
N VAL A 390 -7.65 43.28 -7.13
CA VAL A 390 -6.86 43.66 -8.32
C VAL A 390 -7.39 44.98 -8.92
N GLY A 391 -8.71 45.20 -8.90
CA GLY A 391 -9.31 46.45 -9.36
C GLY A 391 -8.89 47.65 -8.49
N THR A 392 -8.73 47.46 -7.19
CA THR A 392 -8.27 48.52 -6.26
C THR A 392 -6.80 48.87 -6.50
N THR A 393 -5.94 47.87 -6.77
CA THR A 393 -4.54 48.14 -7.13
C THR A 393 -4.43 48.84 -8.48
N ALA A 394 -5.21 48.41 -9.48
CA ALA A 394 -5.35 49.08 -10.76
C ALA A 394 -5.83 50.53 -10.63
N PHE A 395 -6.88 50.76 -9.84
CA PHE A 395 -7.41 52.09 -9.57
C PHE A 395 -6.36 52.99 -8.89
N SER A 396 -5.58 52.46 -7.96
CA SER A 396 -4.51 53.21 -7.30
C SER A 396 -3.45 53.69 -8.28
N SER A 397 -3.04 52.86 -9.24
CA SER A 397 -2.08 53.24 -10.30
C SER A 397 -2.68 54.27 -11.27
N TRP A 398 -3.95 54.11 -11.64
CA TRP A 398 -4.65 55.08 -12.48
C TRP A 398 -4.84 56.43 -11.77
N TRP A 399 -5.19 56.42 -10.48
CA TRP A 399 -5.32 57.62 -9.67
C TRP A 399 -3.99 58.36 -9.54
N LEU A 400 -2.90 57.63 -9.36
CA LEU A 400 -1.55 58.21 -9.36
C LEU A 400 -1.23 58.90 -10.69
N ALA A 401 -1.57 58.29 -11.84
CA ALA A 401 -1.38 58.90 -13.15
C ALA A 401 -2.22 60.18 -13.31
N MET A 402 -3.46 60.20 -12.79
CA MET A 402 -4.31 61.39 -12.77
C MET A 402 -3.75 62.50 -11.87
N TRP A 403 -3.19 62.15 -10.72
CA TRP A 403 -2.53 63.10 -9.83
C TRP A 403 -1.28 63.72 -10.49
N ILE A 404 -0.46 62.90 -11.15
CA ILE A 404 0.71 63.38 -11.93
C ILE A 404 0.24 64.30 -13.06
N LYS A 405 -0.83 63.94 -13.78
CA LYS A 405 -1.41 64.77 -14.85
C LYS A 405 -1.84 66.16 -14.34
N ALA A 406 -2.44 66.22 -13.15
CA ALA A 406 -2.89 67.48 -12.56
C ALA A 406 -1.72 68.37 -12.09
N GLY A 407 -0.56 67.78 -11.76
CA GLY A 407 0.65 68.50 -11.35
C GLY A 407 1.63 68.85 -12.49
N ALA A 408 1.38 68.41 -13.72
CA ALA A 408 2.31 68.55 -14.86
C ALA A 408 2.24 69.91 -15.60
N GLY A 409 1.87 71.00 -14.91
CA GLY A 409 1.97 72.37 -15.44
C GLY A 409 0.91 72.84 -16.44
N ASN A 410 -0.18 72.07 -16.64
CA ASN A 410 -1.31 72.50 -17.48
C ASN A 410 -2.40 73.29 -16.72
N SER A 411 -2.23 73.54 -15.42
CA SER A 411 -3.14 74.33 -14.60
C SER A 411 -2.49 75.67 -14.26
N SER A 412 -3.05 76.75 -14.80
CA SER A 412 -2.81 78.10 -14.28
C SER A 412 -3.60 78.28 -13.00
N PHE A 413 -2.92 78.52 -11.89
CA PHE A 413 -3.59 78.94 -10.66
C PHE A 413 -3.19 80.38 -10.32
N VAL A 414 -4.15 81.11 -9.77
CA VAL A 414 -3.93 82.47 -9.29
C VAL A 414 -3.30 82.37 -7.91
N LYS A 415 -2.06 82.84 -7.79
CA LYS A 415 -1.37 82.97 -6.51
C LYS A 415 -1.42 84.45 -6.13
N ASN A 416 -1.91 84.75 -4.93
CA ASN A 416 -1.89 86.12 -4.41
C ASN A 416 -0.48 86.42 -3.94
N GLU A 417 0.32 87.07 -4.77
CA GLU A 417 1.61 87.59 -4.37
C GLU A 417 1.42 89.01 -3.83
N SER A 418 1.96 89.27 -2.63
CA SER A 418 1.97 90.63 -2.07
C SER A 418 3.12 91.40 -2.71
N VAL A 419 2.81 92.39 -3.53
CA VAL A 419 3.80 93.34 -4.06
C VAL A 419 3.72 94.61 -3.21
N VAL A 420 4.85 94.99 -2.60
CA VAL A 420 4.94 96.24 -1.82
C VAL A 420 5.31 97.36 -2.78
N VAL A 421 4.41 98.30 -3.01
CA VAL A 421 4.67 99.53 -3.78
C VAL A 421 4.31 100.70 -2.86
N ASP A 422 5.26 101.61 -2.62
CA ASP A 422 5.10 102.80 -1.77
C ASP A 422 4.52 102.54 -0.35
N ASN A 423 5.09 101.57 0.38
CA ASN A 423 4.69 101.19 1.75
C ASN A 423 3.24 100.69 1.92
N GLU A 424 2.50 100.49 0.83
CA GLU A 424 1.21 99.80 0.83
C GLU A 424 1.36 98.41 0.19
N THR A 425 0.87 97.37 0.88
CA THR A 425 0.81 96.00 0.33
C THR A 425 -0.38 95.90 -0.61
N ILE A 426 -0.10 95.84 -1.91
CA ILE A 426 -1.10 95.57 -2.94
C ILE A 426 -1.07 94.07 -3.25
N TYR A 427 -2.22 93.41 -3.18
CA TYR A 427 -2.36 92.01 -3.57
C TYR A 427 -2.63 91.95 -5.07
N GLU A 428 -1.69 91.39 -5.83
CA GLU A 428 -1.85 91.21 -7.27
C GLU A 428 -2.08 89.73 -7.58
N ASN A 429 -3.05 89.45 -8.45
CA ASN A 429 -3.41 88.11 -8.88
C ASN A 429 -2.43 87.64 -9.96
N VAL A 430 -1.32 87.03 -9.57
CA VAL A 430 -0.33 86.51 -10.52
C VAL A 430 -0.73 85.08 -10.92
N THR A 431 -0.95 84.86 -12.21
CA THR A 431 -1.13 83.50 -12.76
C THR A 431 0.22 82.82 -12.86
N VAL A 432 0.50 81.89 -11.95
CA VAL A 432 1.76 81.12 -11.95
C VAL A 432 1.51 79.76 -12.58
N LEU A 433 2.40 79.33 -13.46
CA LEU A 433 2.40 77.96 -13.98
C LEU A 433 2.93 77.03 -12.88
N GLY A 434 2.10 76.12 -12.40
CA GLY A 434 2.52 75.11 -11.41
C GLY A 434 3.60 74.20 -11.95
N THR A 435 4.82 74.29 -11.43
CA THR A 435 5.92 73.41 -11.82
C THR A 435 6.01 72.14 -10.97
N SER A 436 5.26 72.07 -9.86
CA SER A 436 5.31 70.96 -8.90
C SER A 436 3.91 70.44 -8.53
N MET A 437 3.81 69.15 -8.21
CA MET A 437 2.56 68.51 -7.75
C MET A 437 1.98 69.15 -6.48
N ALA A 438 2.84 69.77 -5.66
CA ALA A 438 2.44 70.43 -4.41
C ALA A 438 1.73 71.76 -4.62
N ASP A 439 1.83 72.36 -5.80
CA ASP A 439 1.28 73.69 -6.08
C ASP A 439 -0.20 73.66 -6.50
N ASN A 440 -0.78 72.48 -6.64
CA ASN A 440 -2.19 72.32 -7.03
C ASN A 440 -3.13 72.60 -5.85
N PRO A 441 -4.16 73.48 -5.97
CA PRO A 441 -5.11 73.79 -4.90
C PRO A 441 -5.80 72.55 -4.29
N ASP A 442 -6.02 71.49 -5.06
CA ASP A 442 -6.67 70.26 -4.61
C ASP A 442 -5.69 69.18 -4.11
N PHE A 443 -4.45 69.55 -3.76
CA PHE A 443 -3.40 68.62 -3.32
C PHE A 443 -3.85 67.70 -2.17
N GLU A 444 -4.60 68.24 -1.19
CA GLU A 444 -5.10 67.44 -0.07
C GLU A 444 -6.10 66.38 -0.50
N MET A 445 -6.95 66.66 -1.50
CA MET A 445 -7.90 65.69 -2.04
C MET A 445 -7.17 64.52 -2.73
N TYR A 446 -6.21 64.81 -3.61
CA TYR A 446 -5.45 63.75 -4.29
C TYR A 446 -4.66 62.87 -3.32
N ARG A 447 -4.01 63.48 -2.32
CA ARG A 447 -3.25 62.79 -1.26
C ARG A 447 -4.16 61.90 -0.41
N THR A 448 -5.31 62.41 0.03
CA THR A 448 -6.24 61.67 0.90
C THR A 448 -6.87 60.49 0.17
N VAL A 449 -7.29 60.67 -1.09
CA VAL A 449 -7.83 59.57 -1.90
C VAL A 449 -6.75 58.51 -2.15
N TYR A 450 -5.51 58.89 -2.48
CA TYR A 450 -4.42 57.94 -2.67
C TYR A 450 -4.04 57.19 -1.37
N ALA A 451 -4.07 57.87 -0.22
CA ALA A 451 -3.86 57.21 1.08
C ALA A 451 -5.00 56.22 1.41
N LEU A 452 -6.25 56.58 1.12
CA LEU A 452 -7.42 55.71 1.28
C LEU A 452 -7.36 54.48 0.36
N THR A 453 -6.88 54.62 -0.88
CA THR A 453 -6.73 53.47 -1.79
C THR A 453 -5.70 52.47 -1.27
N ILE A 454 -4.60 52.92 -0.66
CA ILE A 454 -3.61 52.01 -0.03
C ILE A 454 -4.25 51.22 1.13
N VAL A 455 -5.02 51.89 1.98
CA VAL A 455 -5.78 51.21 3.06
C VAL A 455 -6.77 50.21 2.47
N GLY A 456 -7.46 50.58 1.38
CA GLY A 456 -8.35 49.69 0.63
C GLY A 456 -7.64 48.46 0.05
N ILE A 457 -6.42 48.61 -0.49
CA ILE A 457 -5.60 47.49 -0.99
C ILE A 457 -5.28 46.52 0.14
N ILE A 458 -4.81 47.02 1.28
CA ILE A 458 -4.48 46.18 2.44
C ILE A 458 -5.72 45.45 2.96
N ALA A 459 -6.84 46.16 3.11
CA ALA A 459 -8.09 45.58 3.59
C ALA A 459 -8.65 44.52 2.65
N THR A 460 -8.68 44.80 1.34
CA THR A 460 -9.15 43.84 0.33
C THR A 460 -8.23 42.63 0.20
N ASN A 461 -6.92 42.81 0.36
CA ASN A 461 -5.95 41.71 0.32
C ASN A 461 -6.12 40.76 1.53
N LEU A 462 -6.26 41.33 2.73
CA LEU A 462 -6.54 40.54 3.94
C LEU A 462 -7.88 39.79 3.84
N LEU A 463 -8.92 40.47 3.36
CA LEU A 463 -10.24 39.85 3.15
C LEU A 463 -10.16 38.71 2.13
N ARG A 464 -9.49 38.94 1.00
CA ARG A 464 -9.25 37.95 -0.06
C ARG A 464 -8.56 36.72 0.50
N GLY A 465 -7.41 36.89 1.16
CA GLY A 465 -6.62 35.78 1.70
C GLY A 465 -7.41 34.95 2.71
N PHE A 466 -8.16 35.59 3.61
CA PHE A 466 -8.98 34.89 4.61
C PHE A 466 -10.13 34.12 3.96
N VAL A 467 -10.90 34.76 3.08
CA VAL A 467 -12.07 34.13 2.43
C VAL A 467 -11.62 32.99 1.51
N TYR A 468 -10.55 33.20 0.73
CA TYR A 468 -10.00 32.20 -0.17
C TYR A 468 -9.53 30.95 0.59
N ALA A 469 -8.72 31.13 1.64
CA ALA A 469 -8.25 30.03 2.48
C ALA A 469 -9.41 29.28 3.15
N ARG A 470 -10.46 29.99 3.59
CA ARG A 470 -11.62 29.33 4.22
C ARG A 470 -12.40 28.46 3.24
N VAL A 471 -12.58 28.92 2.00
CA VAL A 471 -13.32 28.22 0.95
C VAL A 471 -12.54 27.02 0.42
N SER A 472 -11.23 27.16 0.19
CA SER A 472 -10.37 26.06 -0.27
C SER A 472 -10.27 24.94 0.76
N LEU A 473 -10.07 25.27 2.04
CA LEU A 473 -10.05 24.29 3.14
C LEU A 473 -11.40 23.57 3.30
N ASN A 474 -12.51 24.26 3.05
CA ASN A 474 -13.83 23.63 3.08
C ASN A 474 -14.02 22.62 1.95
N ALA A 475 -13.53 22.94 0.74
CA ALA A 475 -13.54 22.03 -0.40
C ALA A 475 -12.76 20.74 -0.10
N SER A 476 -11.52 20.88 0.35
CA SER A 476 -10.64 19.79 0.79
C SER A 476 -11.32 18.90 1.84
N LYS A 477 -11.79 19.50 2.94
CA LYS A 477 -12.45 18.77 4.03
C LYS A 477 -13.65 17.96 3.54
N LYS A 478 -14.49 18.55 2.68
CA LYS A 478 -15.71 17.89 2.18
C LYS A 478 -15.36 16.72 1.26
N LEU A 479 -14.40 16.89 0.35
CA LEU A 479 -13.92 15.82 -0.53
C LEU A 479 -13.30 14.68 0.29
N HIS A 480 -12.42 14.98 1.26
CA HIS A 480 -11.82 13.97 2.12
C HIS A 480 -12.87 13.16 2.90
N VAL A 481 -13.83 13.82 3.55
CA VAL A 481 -14.87 13.15 4.35
C VAL A 481 -15.79 12.31 3.46
N GLN A 482 -16.17 12.80 2.29
CA GLN A 482 -17.00 12.04 1.35
C GLN A 482 -16.26 10.81 0.84
N LEU A 483 -14.99 10.98 0.46
CA LEU A 483 -14.16 9.87 -0.02
C LEU A 483 -13.95 8.82 1.05
N PHE A 484 -13.55 9.22 2.26
CA PHE A 484 -13.34 8.33 3.40
C PHE A 484 -14.59 7.50 3.72
N ASN A 485 -15.75 8.16 3.84
CA ASN A 485 -17.01 7.49 4.12
C ASN A 485 -17.42 6.53 3.00
N LYS A 486 -17.16 6.89 1.74
CA LYS A 486 -17.49 6.06 0.58
C LYS A 486 -16.59 4.83 0.49
N VAL A 487 -15.29 4.99 0.71
CA VAL A 487 -14.30 3.89 0.67
C VAL A 487 -14.55 2.88 1.78
N ILE A 488 -14.83 3.31 3.02
CA ILE A 488 -15.10 2.38 4.13
C ILE A 488 -16.41 1.59 3.92
N ARG A 489 -17.38 2.15 3.19
CA ARG A 489 -18.70 1.53 2.95
C ARG A 489 -18.78 0.80 1.61
N THR A 490 -17.68 0.65 0.88
CA THR A 490 -17.66 -0.04 -0.41
C THR A 490 -17.56 -1.56 -0.23
N THR A 491 -17.78 -2.32 -1.31
CA THR A 491 -17.71 -3.79 -1.28
C THR A 491 -16.28 -4.31 -1.23
N MET A 492 -16.08 -5.53 -0.69
CA MET A 492 -14.76 -6.17 -0.60
C MET A 492 -14.08 -6.36 -1.96
N GLN A 493 -14.88 -6.54 -3.03
CA GLN A 493 -14.41 -6.64 -4.41
C GLN A 493 -13.50 -5.46 -4.80
N PHE A 494 -13.78 -4.26 -4.31
CA PHE A 494 -12.95 -3.08 -4.57
C PHE A 494 -11.53 -3.25 -3.99
N PHE A 495 -11.41 -3.73 -2.76
CA PHE A 495 -10.12 -3.91 -2.07
C PHE A 495 -9.31 -5.08 -2.63
N GLU A 496 -9.96 -6.10 -3.16
CA GLU A 496 -9.28 -7.22 -3.84
C GLU A 496 -8.79 -6.84 -5.25
N THR A 497 -9.54 -6.00 -5.97
CA THR A 497 -9.21 -5.58 -7.34
C THR A 497 -8.22 -4.41 -7.38
N THR A 498 -8.27 -3.56 -6.36
CA THR A 498 -7.51 -2.30 -6.33
C THR A 498 -6.29 -2.47 -5.42
N PRO A 499 -5.07 -2.28 -5.94
CA PRO A 499 -3.85 -2.36 -5.12
C PRO A 499 -3.92 -1.40 -3.93
N LEU A 500 -3.48 -1.86 -2.75
CA LEU A 500 -3.50 -1.06 -1.52
C LEU A 500 -2.72 0.26 -1.67
N GLY A 501 -1.59 0.23 -2.38
CA GLY A 501 -0.79 1.43 -2.67
C GLY A 501 -1.56 2.50 -3.46
N ARG A 502 -2.55 2.11 -4.28
CA ARG A 502 -3.41 3.06 -5.00
C ARG A 502 -4.36 3.78 -4.06
N ILE A 503 -4.97 3.04 -3.12
CA ILE A 503 -5.84 3.62 -2.08
C ILE A 503 -5.03 4.55 -1.18
N GLN A 504 -3.81 4.15 -0.79
CA GLN A 504 -2.93 5.00 -0.01
C GLN A 504 -2.53 6.27 -0.75
N ASN A 505 -2.19 6.19 -2.04
CA ASN A 505 -1.90 7.37 -2.87
C ASN A 505 -3.09 8.33 -2.97
N LEU A 506 -4.32 7.82 -2.95
CA LEU A 506 -5.53 8.63 -3.01
C LEU A 506 -5.70 9.51 -1.75
N PHE A 507 -5.44 8.95 -0.57
CA PHE A 507 -5.53 9.69 0.70
C PHE A 507 -4.28 10.50 1.05
N SER A 508 -3.11 10.13 0.51
CA SER A 508 -1.87 10.86 0.75
C SER A 508 -1.60 11.88 -0.34
N LYS A 509 -1.11 11.45 -1.50
CA LYS A 509 -0.67 12.35 -2.58
C LYS A 509 -1.82 13.12 -3.23
N ASP A 510 -2.89 12.43 -3.64
CA ASP A 510 -3.97 13.12 -4.36
C ASP A 510 -4.72 14.12 -3.45
N MET A 511 -4.87 13.80 -2.16
CA MET A 511 -5.43 14.74 -1.20
C MET A 511 -4.48 15.91 -0.91
N ASP A 512 -3.18 15.66 -0.75
CA ASP A 512 -2.17 16.72 -0.55
C ASP A 512 -2.13 17.71 -1.72
N GLU A 513 -2.28 17.22 -2.96
CA GLU A 513 -2.42 18.07 -4.14
C GLU A 513 -3.67 18.96 -4.05
N VAL A 514 -4.79 18.47 -3.53
CA VAL A 514 -6.04 19.24 -3.34
C VAL A 514 -5.95 20.21 -2.16
N ASP A 515 -5.20 19.86 -1.12
CA ASP A 515 -5.11 20.58 0.14
C ASP A 515 -4.14 21.77 0.08
N ALA A 516 -2.94 21.56 -0.46
CA ALA A 516 -1.85 22.53 -0.41
C ALA A 516 -1.53 23.14 -1.77
N HIS A 517 -1.44 22.31 -2.82
CA HIS A 517 -0.93 22.74 -4.11
C HIS A 517 -2.00 23.37 -5.00
N LEU A 518 -3.17 22.76 -5.14
CA LEU A 518 -4.26 23.27 -5.96
C LEU A 518 -4.72 24.67 -5.53
N PRO A 519 -4.91 24.97 -4.23
CA PRO A 519 -5.31 26.32 -3.79
C PRO A 519 -4.27 27.37 -4.14
N PHE A 520 -2.98 27.09 -3.91
CA PHE A 520 -1.91 28.05 -4.25
C PHE A 520 -1.88 28.38 -5.74
N THR A 521 -1.99 27.36 -6.61
CA THR A 521 -1.98 27.60 -8.06
C THR A 521 -3.23 28.29 -8.55
N LEU A 522 -4.41 27.96 -8.01
CA LEU A 522 -5.65 28.64 -8.36
C LEU A 522 -5.64 30.11 -7.92
N GLU A 523 -5.12 30.42 -6.74
CA GLU A 523 -4.96 31.80 -6.26
C GLU A 523 -4.07 32.60 -7.22
N CYS A 524 -2.86 32.10 -7.49
CA CYS A 524 -1.91 32.73 -8.41
C CYS A 524 -2.53 32.90 -9.82
N MET A 525 -3.18 31.87 -10.34
CA MET A 525 -3.81 31.89 -11.66
C MET A 525 -4.91 32.96 -11.76
N LEU A 526 -5.77 33.06 -10.75
CA LEU A 526 -6.87 34.02 -10.73
C LEU A 526 -6.37 35.46 -10.52
N GLU A 527 -5.43 35.66 -9.61
CA GLU A 527 -4.85 36.98 -9.32
C GLU A 527 -4.10 37.54 -10.53
N ASP A 528 -3.11 36.81 -11.04
CA ASP A 528 -2.29 37.27 -12.18
C ASP A 528 -3.10 37.32 -13.47
N GLY A 529 -4.07 36.41 -13.63
CA GLY A 529 -5.01 36.42 -14.75
C GLY A 529 -5.87 37.68 -14.76
N CYS A 530 -6.42 38.08 -13.62
CA CYS A 530 -7.15 39.35 -13.49
C CYS A 530 -6.23 40.55 -13.71
N SER A 531 -5.01 40.53 -13.16
CA SER A 531 -4.02 41.60 -13.33
C SER A 531 -3.68 41.83 -14.81
N LEU A 532 -3.49 40.76 -15.56
CA LEU A 532 -3.26 40.80 -17.02
C LEU A 532 -4.44 41.41 -17.78
N ILE A 533 -5.68 41.05 -17.42
CA ILE A 533 -6.90 41.62 -18.04
C ILE A 533 -6.98 43.13 -17.78
N PHE A 534 -6.74 43.57 -16.54
CA PHE A 534 -6.72 44.99 -16.21
C PHE A 534 -5.60 45.74 -16.94
N ALA A 535 -4.39 45.18 -17.03
CA ALA A 535 -3.28 45.79 -17.74
C ALA A 535 -3.61 46.04 -19.23
N ILE A 536 -4.16 45.03 -19.91
CA ILE A 536 -4.59 45.16 -21.32
C ILE A 536 -5.74 46.17 -21.44
N LEU A 537 -6.71 46.15 -20.52
CA LEU A 537 -7.83 47.10 -20.51
C LEU A 537 -7.36 48.55 -20.40
N PHE A 538 -6.42 48.87 -19.50
CA PHE A 538 -5.88 50.23 -19.40
C PHE A 538 -5.10 50.66 -20.64
N ILE A 539 -4.34 49.78 -21.27
CA ILE A 539 -3.66 50.09 -22.54
C ILE A 539 -4.68 50.44 -23.62
N CYS A 540 -5.78 49.69 -23.74
CA CYS A 540 -6.87 49.99 -24.68
C CYS A 540 -7.60 51.29 -24.35
N LEU A 541 -7.80 51.61 -23.06
CA LEU A 541 -8.43 52.87 -22.65
C LEU A 541 -7.55 54.09 -22.98
N VAL A 542 -6.23 53.98 -22.83
CA VAL A 542 -5.29 55.05 -23.18
C VAL A 542 -5.11 55.15 -24.71
N PHE A 543 -5.05 54.01 -25.39
CA PHE A 543 -4.84 53.93 -26.85
C PHE A 543 -5.94 53.08 -27.51
N PRO A 544 -7.08 53.67 -27.93
CA PRO A 544 -8.17 52.92 -28.57
C PRO A 544 -7.75 52.18 -29.84
N TRP A 545 -6.80 52.72 -30.61
CA TRP A 545 -6.26 52.08 -31.81
C TRP A 545 -5.48 50.78 -31.54
N PHE A 546 -5.08 50.53 -30.29
CA PHE A 546 -4.40 49.30 -29.88
C PHE A 546 -5.28 48.04 -30.00
N ILE A 547 -6.61 48.21 -30.08
CA ILE A 547 -7.56 47.10 -30.25
C ILE A 547 -7.27 46.29 -31.53
N ILE A 548 -6.86 46.94 -32.63
CA ILE A 548 -6.60 46.26 -33.90
C ILE A 548 -5.40 45.30 -33.77
N PRO A 549 -4.20 45.74 -33.33
CA PRO A 549 -3.10 44.81 -33.04
C PRO A 549 -3.42 43.76 -31.98
N LEU A 550 -4.19 44.10 -30.96
CA LEU A 550 -4.57 43.17 -29.89
C LEU A 550 -5.35 41.97 -30.43
N VAL A 551 -6.29 42.18 -31.36
CA VAL A 551 -7.05 41.09 -32.00
C VAL A 551 -6.11 40.15 -32.78
N VAL A 552 -5.18 40.70 -33.56
CA VAL A 552 -4.22 39.91 -34.33
C VAL A 552 -3.30 39.09 -33.41
N LEU A 553 -2.76 39.72 -32.37
CA LEU A 553 -1.92 39.05 -31.37
C LEU A 553 -2.68 37.98 -30.59
N SER A 554 -3.96 38.21 -30.29
CA SER A 554 -4.83 37.25 -29.60
C SER A 554 -5.10 36.00 -30.45
N ILE A 555 -5.31 36.16 -31.76
CA ILE A 555 -5.47 35.02 -32.68
C ILE A 555 -4.18 34.19 -32.72
N LEU A 556 -3.03 34.85 -32.91
CA LEU A 556 -1.72 34.19 -32.92
C LEU A 556 -1.45 33.43 -31.62
N PHE A 557 -1.74 34.09 -30.49
CA PHE A 557 -1.63 33.50 -29.16
C PHE A 557 -2.51 32.26 -28.98
N PHE A 558 -3.78 32.35 -29.40
CA PHE A 558 -4.74 31.26 -29.30
C PHE A 558 -4.29 30.05 -30.12
N THR A 559 -3.77 30.26 -31.33
CA THR A 559 -3.26 29.16 -32.17
C THR A 559 -2.04 28.48 -31.54
N VAL A 560 -1.05 29.25 -31.08
CA VAL A 560 0.16 28.71 -30.44
C VAL A 560 -0.20 27.95 -29.15
N SER A 561 -1.01 28.55 -28.28
CA SER A 561 -1.41 27.96 -27.01
C SER A 561 -2.24 26.70 -27.20
N ARG A 562 -3.17 26.67 -28.17
CA ARG A 562 -3.99 25.48 -28.43
C ARG A 562 -3.15 24.28 -28.86
N ILE A 563 -2.19 24.48 -29.76
CA ILE A 563 -1.34 23.39 -30.28
C ILE A 563 -0.41 22.89 -29.17
N PHE A 564 0.24 23.79 -28.43
CA PHE A 564 1.25 23.41 -27.44
C PHE A 564 0.66 22.92 -26.11
N ARG A 565 -0.54 23.37 -25.72
CA ARG A 565 -1.19 22.89 -24.50
C ARG A 565 -1.46 21.38 -24.54
N VAL A 566 -1.88 20.87 -25.71
CA VAL A 566 -2.07 19.43 -25.91
C VAL A 566 -0.75 18.67 -25.73
N ALA A 567 0.34 19.14 -26.35
CA ALA A 567 1.65 18.52 -26.22
C ALA A 567 2.20 18.55 -24.77
N VAL A 568 2.09 19.69 -24.08
CA VAL A 568 2.54 19.84 -22.68
C VAL A 568 1.76 18.89 -21.77
N ARG A 569 0.43 18.81 -21.93
CA ARG A 569 -0.42 17.89 -21.15
C ARG A 569 -0.02 16.44 -21.36
N ASP A 570 0.14 16.01 -22.60
CA ASP A 570 0.44 14.61 -22.92
C ASP A 570 1.85 14.23 -22.43
N LEU A 571 2.85 15.13 -22.55
CA LEU A 571 4.19 14.94 -21.98
C LEU A 571 4.17 14.87 -20.45
N LYS A 572 3.38 15.72 -19.79
CA LYS A 572 3.24 15.73 -18.33
C LYS A 572 2.55 14.47 -17.81
N ARG A 573 1.57 13.96 -18.56
CA ARG A 573 0.94 12.66 -18.29
C ARG A 573 1.94 11.51 -18.40
N LEU A 574 2.77 11.51 -19.44
CA LEU A 574 3.77 10.47 -19.66
C LEU A 574 4.85 10.47 -18.56
N GLU A 575 5.26 11.66 -18.08
CA GLU A 575 6.10 11.81 -16.89
C GLU A 575 5.42 11.22 -15.64
N ASN A 576 4.17 11.60 -15.36
CA ASN A 576 3.45 11.07 -14.20
C ASN A 576 3.29 9.54 -14.22
N THR A 577 2.99 8.94 -15.38
CA THR A 577 2.85 7.49 -15.53
C THR A 577 4.19 6.76 -15.41
N SER A 578 5.27 7.29 -15.99
CA SER A 578 6.61 6.68 -15.91
C SER A 578 7.25 6.77 -14.52
N ARG A 579 6.75 7.65 -13.64
CA ARG A 579 7.23 7.78 -12.26
C ARG A 579 6.86 6.63 -11.34
N SER A 580 5.69 6.01 -11.51
CA SER A 580 5.17 4.97 -10.60
C SER A 580 6.04 3.70 -10.56
N PRO A 581 6.51 3.15 -11.71
CA PRO A 581 7.43 2.01 -11.75
C PRO A 581 8.73 2.18 -10.96
N ILE A 582 9.22 3.42 -10.79
CA ILE A 582 10.45 3.69 -10.03
C ILE A 582 10.24 3.34 -8.55
N PHE A 583 9.13 3.82 -7.96
CA PHE A 583 8.82 3.56 -6.56
C PHE A 583 8.49 2.09 -6.30
N SER A 584 7.77 1.43 -7.21
CA SER A 584 7.50 0.00 -7.09
C SER A 584 8.78 -0.84 -7.20
N SER A 585 9.72 -0.48 -8.10
CA SER A 585 11.02 -1.14 -8.21
C SER A 585 11.85 -0.99 -6.92
N VAL A 586 11.87 0.18 -6.29
CA VAL A 586 12.57 0.38 -5.01
C VAL A 586 11.93 -0.42 -3.88
N SER A 587 10.60 -0.34 -3.75
CA SER A 587 9.85 -1.08 -2.72
C SER A 587 10.07 -2.60 -2.82
N THR A 588 9.95 -3.16 -4.04
CA THR A 588 10.16 -4.59 -4.28
C THR A 588 11.61 -5.02 -4.02
N THR A 589 12.59 -4.19 -4.37
CA THR A 589 14.02 -4.46 -4.11
C THR A 589 14.33 -4.47 -2.62
N VAL A 590 13.79 -3.53 -1.84
CA VAL A 590 14.00 -3.46 -0.38
C VAL A 590 13.43 -4.70 0.31
N GLN A 591 12.23 -5.13 -0.08
CA GLN A 591 11.59 -6.33 0.48
C GLN A 591 12.32 -7.62 0.10
N GLY A 592 12.91 -7.68 -1.09
CA GLY A 592 13.59 -8.85 -1.62
C GLY A 592 15.10 -8.86 -1.46
N LEU A 593 15.67 -7.92 -0.69
CA LEU A 593 17.11 -7.65 -0.71
C LEU A 593 17.96 -8.88 -0.38
N SER A 594 17.56 -9.64 0.64
CA SER A 594 18.21 -10.90 1.03
C SER A 594 18.24 -11.91 -0.11
N THR A 595 17.17 -11.98 -0.90
CA THR A 595 17.03 -12.88 -2.04
C THR A 595 17.90 -12.39 -3.20
N ILE A 596 17.86 -11.09 -3.53
CA ILE A 596 18.67 -10.52 -4.61
C ILE A 596 20.17 -10.76 -4.35
N HIS A 597 20.63 -10.53 -3.13
CA HIS A 597 22.01 -10.82 -2.72
C HIS A 597 22.35 -12.32 -2.76
N ALA A 598 21.44 -13.19 -2.31
CA ALA A 598 21.67 -14.63 -2.35
C ALA A 598 21.86 -15.15 -3.79
N PHE A 599 21.08 -14.62 -4.75
CA PHE A 599 21.16 -14.98 -6.17
C PHE A 599 22.26 -14.24 -6.95
N ASN A 600 22.95 -13.25 -6.33
CA ASN A 600 24.00 -12.42 -6.94
C ASN A 600 23.52 -11.71 -8.22
N LYS A 601 22.36 -11.05 -8.13
CA LYS A 601 21.65 -10.39 -9.24
C LYS A 601 21.56 -8.86 -9.08
N GLU A 602 22.44 -8.26 -8.27
CA GLU A 602 22.43 -6.83 -7.95
C GLU A 602 22.55 -5.97 -9.21
N ASN A 603 23.50 -6.30 -10.09
CA ASN A 603 23.75 -5.56 -11.33
C ASN A 603 22.53 -5.59 -12.28
N ASP A 604 21.83 -6.72 -12.36
CA ASP A 604 20.63 -6.86 -13.19
C ASP A 604 19.51 -5.93 -12.67
N PHE A 605 19.31 -5.88 -11.35
CA PHE A 605 18.33 -4.97 -10.73
C PHE A 605 18.75 -3.50 -10.86
N ILE A 606 20.04 -3.18 -10.70
CA ILE A 606 20.57 -1.82 -10.90
C ILE A 606 20.35 -1.38 -12.35
N SER A 607 20.69 -2.20 -13.33
CA SER A 607 20.49 -1.85 -14.75
C SER A 607 19.01 -1.65 -15.10
N LYS A 608 18.13 -2.50 -14.57
CA LYS A 608 16.67 -2.37 -14.73
C LYS A 608 16.15 -1.07 -14.09
N PHE A 609 16.65 -0.72 -12.90
CA PHE A 609 16.30 0.53 -12.23
C PHE A 609 16.77 1.73 -13.03
N THR A 610 18.03 1.74 -13.49
CA THR A 610 18.60 2.82 -14.32
C THR A 610 17.78 3.02 -15.59
N ASN A 611 17.45 1.96 -16.33
CA ASN A 611 16.61 2.08 -17.54
C ASN A 611 15.23 2.68 -17.25
N THR A 612 14.61 2.28 -16.13
CA THR A 612 13.29 2.80 -15.72
C THR A 612 13.38 4.27 -15.30
N PHE A 613 14.47 4.63 -14.62
CA PHE A 613 14.76 5.99 -14.18
C PHE A 613 15.09 6.93 -15.35
N ASP A 614 15.86 6.45 -16.34
CA ASP A 614 16.23 7.19 -17.54
C ASP A 614 15.01 7.51 -18.42
N LEU A 615 14.08 6.56 -18.53
CA LEU A 615 12.81 6.77 -19.22
C LEU A 615 12.03 7.94 -18.59
N ASN A 616 11.83 7.91 -17.27
CA ASN A 616 11.13 8.98 -16.56
C ASN A 616 11.88 10.33 -16.66
N SER A 617 13.21 10.31 -16.53
CA SER A 617 14.05 11.51 -16.64
C SER A 617 13.94 12.15 -18.03
N THR A 618 13.90 11.32 -19.08
CA THR A 618 13.68 11.78 -20.46
C THR A 618 12.31 12.45 -20.61
N CYS A 619 11.26 11.86 -20.03
CA CYS A 619 9.91 12.43 -20.08
C CYS A 619 9.83 13.78 -19.33
N LEU A 620 10.43 13.86 -18.15
CA LEU A 620 10.53 15.09 -17.37
C LEU A 620 11.29 16.18 -18.12
N TYR A 621 12.41 15.83 -18.75
CA TYR A 621 13.21 16.76 -19.54
C TYR A 621 12.44 17.30 -20.75
N MET A 622 11.73 16.42 -21.48
CA MET A 622 10.88 16.82 -22.62
C MET A 622 9.72 17.73 -22.18
N SER A 623 9.06 17.41 -21.07
CA SER A 623 7.99 18.24 -20.51
C SER A 623 8.51 19.64 -20.12
N THR A 624 9.65 19.71 -19.43
CA THR A 624 10.28 20.98 -19.05
C THR A 624 10.69 21.81 -20.27
N SER A 625 11.26 21.15 -21.29
CA SER A 625 11.65 21.79 -22.55
C SER A 625 10.45 22.36 -23.31
N ALA A 626 9.32 21.64 -23.34
CA ALA A 626 8.08 22.12 -23.96
C ALA A 626 7.51 23.36 -23.25
N ILE A 627 7.54 23.38 -21.90
CA ILE A 627 7.11 24.55 -21.11
C ILE A 627 8.02 25.75 -21.40
N ARG A 628 9.33 25.55 -21.48
CA ARG A 628 10.31 26.61 -21.81
C ARG A 628 10.12 27.17 -23.22
N TRP A 629 9.82 26.31 -24.19
CA TRP A 629 9.53 26.74 -25.55
C TRP A 629 8.29 27.66 -25.59
N LEU A 630 7.20 27.27 -24.90
CA LEU A 630 5.97 28.06 -24.85
C LEU A 630 6.21 29.41 -24.17
N ALA A 631 6.92 29.40 -23.05
CA ALA A 631 7.34 30.59 -22.32
C ALA A 631 8.03 31.62 -23.24
N LEU A 632 9.04 31.20 -24.00
CA LEU A 632 9.76 32.08 -24.91
C LEU A 632 8.84 32.70 -25.97
N ARG A 633 7.88 31.95 -26.53
CA ARG A 633 6.93 32.50 -27.53
C ARG A 633 5.97 33.51 -26.92
N VAL A 634 5.47 33.26 -25.73
CA VAL A 634 4.58 34.19 -25.03
C VAL A 634 5.31 35.49 -24.66
N ASP A 635 6.55 35.40 -24.20
CA ASP A 635 7.35 36.58 -23.90
C ASP A 635 7.64 37.38 -25.17
N THR A 636 7.91 36.74 -26.31
CA THR A 636 8.05 37.47 -27.58
C THR A 636 6.79 38.25 -27.96
N LEU A 637 5.59 37.70 -27.68
CA LEU A 637 4.33 38.44 -27.89
C LEU A 637 4.20 39.62 -26.93
N SER A 638 4.61 39.46 -25.68
CA SER A 638 4.58 40.52 -24.66
C SER A 638 5.52 41.67 -25.00
N VAL A 639 6.70 41.37 -25.55
CA VAL A 639 7.64 42.37 -26.08
C VAL A 639 7.04 43.12 -27.27
N VAL A 640 6.32 42.43 -28.17
CA VAL A 640 5.61 43.08 -29.29
C VAL A 640 4.50 44.01 -28.78
N ILE A 641 3.76 43.62 -27.75
CA ILE A 641 2.77 44.51 -27.08
C ILE A 641 3.45 45.78 -26.56
N THR A 642 4.61 45.63 -25.92
CA THR A 642 5.40 46.76 -25.41
C THR A 642 5.89 47.67 -26.54
N LEU A 643 6.39 47.09 -27.64
CA LEU A 643 6.85 47.83 -28.82
C LEU A 643 5.72 48.65 -29.45
N ILE A 644 4.54 48.05 -29.63
CA ILE A 644 3.38 48.73 -30.22
C ILE A 644 2.89 49.85 -29.29
N THR A 645 2.86 49.61 -27.99
CA THR A 645 2.45 50.62 -26.99
C THR A 645 3.42 51.80 -26.98
N ALA A 646 4.72 51.54 -27.03
CA ALA A 646 5.75 52.58 -27.12
C ALA A 646 5.63 53.37 -28.44
N PHE A 647 5.40 52.69 -29.56
CA PHE A 647 5.19 53.33 -30.86
C PHE A 647 3.96 54.24 -30.87
N LEU A 648 2.82 53.76 -30.34
CA LEU A 648 1.59 54.56 -30.21
C LEU A 648 1.78 55.75 -29.28
N SER A 649 2.60 55.62 -28.23
CA SER A 649 2.94 56.73 -27.33
C SER A 649 3.69 57.84 -28.04
N VAL A 650 4.63 57.50 -28.94
CA VAL A 650 5.36 58.49 -29.75
C VAL A 650 4.45 59.14 -30.80
N LEU A 651 3.63 58.34 -31.48
CA LEU A 651 2.73 58.82 -32.53
C LEU A 651 1.64 59.75 -31.99
N LEU A 652 1.12 59.47 -30.79
CA LEU A 652 0.04 60.20 -30.15
C LEU A 652 0.54 61.19 -29.07
N HIS A 653 1.82 61.56 -29.08
CA HIS A 653 2.43 62.40 -28.03
C HIS A 653 1.71 63.74 -27.79
N ASN A 654 1.06 64.29 -28.81
CA ASN A 654 0.29 65.54 -28.72
C ASN A 654 -1.18 65.37 -28.33
N GLN A 655 -1.71 64.14 -28.35
CA GLN A 655 -3.13 63.86 -28.09
C GLN A 655 -3.37 63.28 -26.69
N VAL A 656 -2.39 62.58 -26.12
CA VAL A 656 -2.49 61.90 -24.83
C VAL A 656 -1.57 62.57 -23.82
N ALA A 657 -2.04 62.77 -22.59
CA ALA A 657 -1.23 63.36 -21.53
C ALA A 657 -0.01 62.47 -21.16
N PRO A 658 1.19 63.04 -20.92
CA PRO A 658 2.40 62.28 -20.60
C PRO A 658 2.25 61.28 -19.46
N ALA A 659 1.51 61.65 -18.41
CA ALA A 659 1.25 60.78 -17.27
C ALA A 659 0.49 59.49 -17.64
N MET A 660 -0.50 59.59 -18.55
CA MET A 660 -1.29 58.45 -19.01
C MET A 660 -0.48 57.55 -19.98
N MET A 661 0.39 58.17 -20.80
CA MET A 661 1.34 57.40 -21.62
C MET A 661 2.33 56.62 -20.75
N GLY A 662 2.84 57.24 -19.68
CA GLY A 662 3.69 56.58 -18.69
C GLY A 662 3.01 55.38 -18.03
N LEU A 663 1.73 55.51 -17.66
CA LEU A 663 0.92 54.41 -17.12
C LEU A 663 0.77 53.25 -18.11
N ALA A 664 0.45 53.55 -19.38
CA ALA A 664 0.30 52.53 -20.42
C ALA A 664 1.62 51.79 -20.70
N ILE A 665 2.75 52.50 -20.73
CA ILE A 665 4.08 51.88 -20.89
C ILE A 665 4.43 51.01 -19.67
N ALA A 666 4.15 51.47 -18.45
CA ALA A 666 4.39 50.69 -17.23
C ALA A 666 3.58 49.38 -17.23
N TYR A 667 2.29 49.44 -17.61
CA TYR A 667 1.48 48.23 -17.75
C TYR A 667 1.97 47.32 -18.87
N ALA A 668 2.32 47.87 -20.04
CA ALA A 668 2.86 47.07 -21.15
C ALA A 668 4.15 46.34 -20.76
N ALA A 669 5.04 47.00 -20.01
CA ALA A 669 6.25 46.38 -19.48
C ALA A 669 5.93 45.28 -18.44
N SER A 670 4.93 45.48 -17.58
CA SER A 670 4.52 44.49 -16.57
C SER A 670 3.87 43.23 -17.15
N ILE A 671 3.29 43.30 -18.37
CA ILE A 671 2.72 42.13 -19.06
C ILE A 671 3.81 41.08 -19.32
N SER A 672 5.05 41.52 -19.60
CA SER A 672 6.18 40.61 -19.76
C SER A 672 6.46 39.89 -18.42
N GLY A 673 6.61 38.56 -18.47
CA GLY A 673 6.73 37.74 -17.27
C GLY A 673 5.38 37.32 -16.67
N ILE A 674 4.45 38.26 -16.38
CA ILE A 674 3.12 37.91 -15.82
C ILE A 674 2.35 37.04 -16.80
N PHE A 675 2.35 37.38 -18.09
CA PHE A 675 1.60 36.62 -19.09
C PHE A 675 2.11 35.17 -19.23
N GLN A 676 3.43 34.99 -19.28
CA GLN A 676 4.04 33.66 -19.25
C GLN A 676 3.64 32.89 -17.99
N TYR A 677 3.68 33.55 -16.83
CA TYR A 677 3.37 32.94 -15.55
C TYR A 677 1.91 32.45 -15.50
N VAL A 678 0.94 33.25 -15.94
CA VAL A 678 -0.49 32.89 -16.01
C VAL A 678 -0.69 31.63 -16.84
N ILE A 679 -0.10 31.54 -18.03
CA ILE A 679 -0.26 30.37 -18.90
C ILE A 679 0.30 29.11 -18.26
N ARG A 680 1.45 29.22 -17.60
CA ARG A 680 2.03 28.11 -16.85
C ARG A 680 1.10 27.69 -15.71
N MET A 681 0.55 28.64 -14.94
CA MET A 681 -0.39 28.34 -13.86
C MET A 681 -1.67 27.69 -14.37
N VAL A 682 -2.18 28.06 -15.56
CA VAL A 682 -3.32 27.40 -16.20
C VAL A 682 -3.02 25.94 -16.57
N ALA A 683 -1.82 25.64 -17.06
CA ALA A 683 -1.40 24.27 -17.36
C ALA A 683 -1.16 23.44 -16.09
N GLU A 684 -0.59 24.06 -15.05
CA GLU A 684 -0.40 23.42 -13.74
C GLU A 684 -1.73 23.18 -13.03
N ALA A 685 -2.69 24.12 -13.09
CA ALA A 685 -4.02 23.95 -12.54
C ALA A 685 -4.73 22.75 -13.17
N GLU A 686 -4.72 22.66 -14.51
CA GLU A 686 -5.27 21.51 -15.24
C GLU A 686 -4.61 20.20 -14.83
N THR A 687 -3.28 20.19 -14.64
CA THR A 687 -2.58 18.98 -14.19
C THR A 687 -2.99 18.58 -12.76
N ARG A 688 -3.15 19.55 -11.84
CA ARG A 688 -3.53 19.29 -10.45
C ARG A 688 -5.00 18.87 -10.31
N PHE A 689 -5.88 19.34 -11.20
CA PHE A 689 -7.27 18.89 -11.24
C PHE A 689 -7.44 17.40 -11.60
N ILE A 690 -6.42 16.74 -12.17
CA ILE A 690 -6.45 15.28 -12.40
C ILE A 690 -6.63 14.52 -11.07
N SER A 691 -6.03 15.00 -9.97
CA SER A 691 -6.22 14.38 -8.65
C SER A 691 -7.66 14.54 -8.15
N VAL A 692 -8.30 15.69 -8.43
CA VAL A 692 -9.73 15.91 -8.12
C VAL A 692 -10.60 14.98 -8.97
N GLU A 693 -10.35 14.89 -10.28
CA GLU A 693 -11.07 14.01 -11.21
C GLU A 693 -11.01 12.54 -10.75
N ARG A 694 -9.82 12.08 -10.33
CA ARG A 694 -9.65 10.74 -9.78
C ARG A 694 -10.49 10.52 -8.52
N ILE A 695 -10.48 11.47 -7.58
CA ILE A 695 -11.28 11.39 -6.35
C ILE A 695 -12.78 11.35 -6.70
N THR A 696 -13.27 12.20 -7.60
CA THR A 696 -14.68 12.25 -7.99
C THR A 696 -15.10 10.98 -8.75
N SER A 697 -14.24 10.47 -9.62
CA SER A 697 -14.45 9.19 -10.32
C SER A 697 -14.64 8.03 -9.33
N TYR A 698 -13.87 7.99 -8.23
CA TYR A 698 -14.09 7.02 -7.16
C TYR A 698 -15.41 7.26 -6.42
N LEU A 699 -15.78 8.51 -6.14
CA LEU A 699 -17.04 8.82 -5.47
C LEU A 699 -18.27 8.34 -6.27
N GLU A 700 -18.21 8.42 -7.59
CA GLU A 700 -19.27 8.00 -8.52
C GLU A 700 -19.26 6.47 -8.76
N SER A 701 -18.09 5.88 -8.98
CA SER A 701 -17.97 4.47 -9.35
C SER A 701 -18.14 3.49 -8.18
N LEU A 702 -17.78 3.90 -6.96
CA LEU A 702 -17.85 3.02 -5.79
C LEU A 702 -19.32 2.73 -5.42
N LYS A 703 -19.63 1.43 -5.35
CA LYS A 703 -20.94 0.94 -4.92
C LYS A 703 -20.95 0.77 -3.40
N VAL A 704 -22.03 1.19 -2.75
CA VAL A 704 -22.19 1.01 -1.30
C VAL A 704 -22.60 -0.43 -1.00
N GLU A 705 -21.99 -1.02 0.02
CA GLU A 705 -22.21 -2.40 0.44
C GLU A 705 -23.67 -2.64 0.90
N GLY A 706 -24.23 -3.78 0.50
CA GLY A 706 -25.58 -4.22 0.84
C GLY A 706 -26.72 -3.50 0.12
N GLY A 707 -26.43 -2.64 -0.87
CA GLY A 707 -27.44 -1.99 -1.71
C GLY A 707 -28.23 -0.83 -1.06
N SER A 708 -29.03 -0.14 -1.89
CA SER A 708 -29.72 1.13 -1.55
C SER A 708 -31.18 0.96 -1.10
N GLY A 709 -31.61 -0.23 -0.67
CA GLY A 709 -32.98 -0.49 -0.23
C GLY A 709 -33.17 -0.31 1.29
N PRO A 710 -34.41 -0.12 1.78
CA PRO A 710 -34.71 -0.12 3.21
C PRO A 710 -34.45 -1.52 3.79
N LYS A 711 -33.50 -1.61 4.72
CA LYS A 711 -33.11 -2.86 5.37
C LYS A 711 -33.82 -2.97 6.73
N GLY A 712 -34.46 -4.11 6.99
CA GLY A 712 -35.23 -4.34 8.20
C GLY A 712 -34.34 -4.54 9.43
N LYS A 713 -34.84 -4.13 10.59
CA LYS A 713 -34.25 -4.49 11.89
C LYS A 713 -34.80 -5.86 12.31
N PRO A 714 -33.97 -6.79 12.82
CA PRO A 714 -34.47 -8.05 13.38
C PRO A 714 -35.28 -7.78 14.66
N TRP A 715 -35.99 -8.80 15.15
CA TRP A 715 -36.65 -8.73 16.46
C TRP A 715 -35.62 -8.64 17.60
N GLU A 716 -36.04 -8.11 18.75
CA GLU A 716 -35.15 -7.95 19.91
C GLU A 716 -34.66 -9.31 20.43
N GLY A 717 -33.35 -9.44 20.63
CA GLY A 717 -32.71 -10.68 21.09
C GLY A 717 -32.36 -11.69 20.00
N TRP A 718 -32.49 -11.34 18.73
CA TRP A 718 -32.00 -12.17 17.62
C TRP A 718 -30.45 -12.12 17.51
N PRO A 719 -29.78 -13.25 17.23
CA PRO A 719 -30.31 -14.62 17.11
C PRO A 719 -30.47 -15.31 18.47
N GLN A 720 -31.55 -16.07 18.66
CA GLN A 720 -31.87 -16.75 19.91
C GLN A 720 -31.32 -18.19 19.95
N ARG A 721 -31.46 -18.93 18.84
CA ARG A 721 -31.06 -20.35 18.73
C ARG A 721 -29.79 -20.54 17.90
N GLY A 722 -29.55 -19.67 16.92
CA GLY A 722 -28.38 -19.75 16.05
C GLY A 722 -28.46 -20.90 15.04
N ASN A 723 -29.66 -21.26 14.58
CA ASN A 723 -29.84 -22.25 13.51
C ASN A 723 -29.54 -21.59 12.15
N ILE A 724 -28.76 -22.27 11.31
CA ILE A 724 -28.34 -21.76 10.00
C ILE A 724 -28.83 -22.69 8.90
N ASN A 725 -29.54 -22.14 7.91
CA ASN A 725 -30.09 -22.89 6.79
C ASN A 725 -29.59 -22.28 5.47
N PHE A 726 -28.80 -23.05 4.72
CA PHE A 726 -28.41 -22.74 3.35
C PHE A 726 -29.36 -23.44 2.39
N ASN A 727 -30.01 -22.70 1.50
CA ASN A 727 -30.95 -23.24 0.52
C ASN A 727 -30.53 -22.85 -0.92
N LYS A 728 -30.05 -23.84 -1.68
CA LYS A 728 -29.59 -23.71 -3.08
C LYS A 728 -28.71 -22.49 -3.31
N VAL A 729 -27.76 -22.25 -2.41
CA VAL A 729 -26.92 -21.06 -2.42
C VAL A 729 -25.91 -21.15 -3.56
N CYS A 730 -25.93 -20.13 -4.41
CA CYS A 730 -24.94 -19.90 -5.44
C CYS A 730 -24.20 -18.58 -5.16
N LEU A 731 -22.87 -18.63 -5.22
CA LEU A 731 -22.00 -17.48 -4.98
C LEU A 731 -21.01 -17.32 -6.12
N GLN A 732 -20.88 -16.08 -6.58
CA GLN A 732 -19.98 -15.68 -7.65
C GLN A 732 -19.28 -14.38 -7.23
N TYR A 733 -17.95 -14.38 -7.11
CA TYR A 733 -17.20 -13.19 -6.66
C TYR A 733 -17.29 -12.02 -7.66
N ARG A 734 -17.38 -12.33 -8.96
CA ARG A 734 -17.54 -11.33 -10.04
C ARG A 734 -18.43 -11.91 -11.12
N SER A 735 -19.29 -11.09 -11.72
CA SER A 735 -20.16 -11.51 -12.83
C SER A 735 -19.42 -12.11 -14.03
N SER A 736 -18.13 -11.81 -14.19
CA SER A 736 -17.27 -12.34 -15.25
C SER A 736 -16.53 -13.65 -14.89
N LEU A 737 -16.53 -14.07 -13.63
CA LEU A 737 -15.84 -15.28 -13.15
C LEU A 737 -16.82 -16.46 -13.04
N PRO A 738 -16.36 -17.72 -13.08
CA PRO A 738 -17.24 -18.85 -12.82
C PRO A 738 -17.82 -18.80 -11.41
N THR A 739 -19.01 -19.37 -11.24
CA THR A 739 -19.64 -19.55 -9.93
C THR A 739 -18.76 -20.45 -9.06
N VAL A 740 -18.53 -20.07 -7.80
CA VAL A 740 -17.67 -20.81 -6.86
C VAL A 740 -18.47 -21.75 -5.97
N LEU A 741 -19.71 -21.39 -5.61
CA LEU A 741 -20.63 -22.28 -4.89
C LEU A 741 -21.79 -22.69 -5.81
N HIS A 742 -22.04 -23.99 -5.92
CA HIS A 742 -23.06 -24.55 -6.82
C HIS A 742 -24.20 -25.18 -6.02
N GLU A 743 -25.35 -24.49 -5.96
CA GLU A 743 -26.60 -24.95 -5.33
C GLU A 743 -26.42 -25.55 -3.93
N VAL A 744 -25.53 -24.96 -3.12
CA VAL A 744 -25.17 -25.48 -1.80
C VAL A 744 -26.38 -25.46 -0.86
N THR A 745 -26.74 -26.63 -0.32
CA THR A 745 -27.90 -26.80 0.56
C THR A 745 -27.53 -27.64 1.77
N PHE A 746 -27.61 -27.06 2.98
CA PHE A 746 -27.43 -27.79 4.24
C PHE A 746 -28.03 -27.03 5.41
N LYS A 747 -28.24 -27.75 6.53
CA LYS A 747 -28.81 -27.20 7.77
C LYS A 747 -27.89 -27.49 8.96
N VAL A 748 -27.65 -26.44 9.75
CA VAL A 748 -26.92 -26.46 11.02
C VAL A 748 -27.93 -26.24 12.14
N LYS A 749 -27.99 -27.19 13.07
CA LYS A 749 -28.88 -27.18 14.23
C LYS A 749 -28.36 -26.19 15.27
N ASP A 750 -29.22 -25.91 16.24
CA ASP A 750 -28.91 -25.11 17.41
C ASP A 750 -27.82 -25.76 18.27
N CYS A 751 -26.85 -24.95 18.71
CA CYS A 751 -25.69 -25.39 19.52
C CYS A 751 -24.88 -26.53 18.90
N GLU A 752 -24.96 -26.70 17.58
CA GLU A 752 -24.23 -27.73 16.85
C GLU A 752 -22.82 -27.25 16.51
N LYS A 753 -21.82 -28.12 16.71
CA LYS A 753 -20.45 -27.92 16.25
C LYS A 753 -20.28 -28.63 14.91
N LEU A 754 -20.23 -27.84 13.84
CA LEU A 754 -20.05 -28.34 12.48
C LEU A 754 -18.61 -28.13 12.03
N GLY A 755 -17.89 -29.21 11.72
CA GLY A 755 -16.59 -29.15 11.06
C GLY A 755 -16.75 -29.09 9.54
N ILE A 756 -16.01 -28.21 8.86
CA ILE A 756 -16.04 -28.04 7.40
C ILE A 756 -14.66 -28.39 6.85
N VAL A 757 -14.61 -29.42 6.02
CA VAL A 757 -13.36 -29.98 5.45
C VAL A 757 -13.44 -30.08 3.94
N GLY A 758 -12.29 -30.10 3.28
CA GLY A 758 -12.18 -30.23 1.83
C GLY A 758 -10.83 -29.70 1.34
N ARG A 759 -10.45 -30.03 0.12
CA ARG A 759 -9.19 -29.58 -0.49
C ARG A 759 -9.12 -28.05 -0.57
N THR A 760 -7.93 -27.48 -0.60
CA THR A 760 -7.72 -26.06 -0.94
C THR A 760 -8.43 -25.71 -2.25
N GLY A 761 -9.19 -24.62 -2.26
CA GLY A 761 -10.02 -24.23 -3.42
C GLY A 761 -11.41 -24.88 -3.51
N SER A 762 -11.83 -25.74 -2.56
CA SER A 762 -13.15 -26.39 -2.61
C SER A 762 -14.35 -25.50 -2.29
N GLY A 763 -14.13 -24.25 -1.85
CA GLY A 763 -15.19 -23.29 -1.51
C GLY A 763 -15.44 -23.05 -0.02
N LYS A 764 -14.58 -23.57 0.89
CA LYS A 764 -14.74 -23.44 2.36
C LYS A 764 -14.87 -21.98 2.82
N SER A 765 -13.89 -21.13 2.50
CA SER A 765 -13.91 -19.69 2.84
C SER A 765 -14.98 -18.92 2.06
N SER A 766 -15.50 -19.47 0.95
CA SER A 766 -16.64 -18.89 0.25
C SER A 766 -17.95 -19.06 1.05
N LEU A 767 -18.07 -20.11 1.89
CA LEU A 767 -19.22 -20.27 2.79
C LEU A 767 -19.23 -19.19 3.88
N THR A 768 -18.08 -18.86 4.46
CA THR A 768 -18.00 -17.78 5.46
C THR A 768 -18.29 -16.43 4.82
N THR A 769 -17.77 -16.20 3.62
CA THR A 769 -18.06 -15.02 2.80
C THR A 769 -19.56 -14.86 2.54
N ALA A 770 -20.26 -15.96 2.22
CA ALA A 770 -21.72 -15.98 2.05
C ALA A 770 -22.47 -15.69 3.36
N LEU A 771 -22.04 -16.29 4.49
CA LEU A 771 -22.69 -16.13 5.79
C LEU A 771 -22.58 -14.69 6.33
N PHE A 772 -21.41 -14.06 6.21
CA PHE A 772 -21.17 -12.66 6.60
C PHE A 772 -21.67 -11.65 5.56
N ARG A 773 -22.23 -12.15 4.44
CA ARG A 773 -22.72 -11.36 3.30
C ARG A 773 -21.68 -10.33 2.86
N LEU A 774 -20.41 -10.76 2.72
CA LEU A 774 -19.32 -9.93 2.19
C LEU A 774 -19.44 -9.80 0.65
N VAL A 775 -20.02 -10.83 0.02
CA VAL A 775 -20.41 -10.87 -1.38
C VAL A 775 -21.89 -11.22 -1.43
N GLU A 776 -22.65 -10.52 -2.27
CA GLU A 776 -24.07 -10.82 -2.48
C GLU A 776 -24.23 -12.14 -3.24
N LEU A 777 -25.24 -12.92 -2.87
CA LEU A 777 -25.53 -14.20 -3.49
C LEU A 777 -26.07 -14.00 -4.92
N SER A 778 -25.68 -14.87 -5.85
CA SER A 778 -26.22 -14.86 -7.22
C SER A 778 -27.56 -15.57 -7.31
N ALA A 779 -27.75 -16.64 -6.53
CA ALA A 779 -29.01 -17.34 -6.36
C ALA A 779 -29.09 -18.04 -4.99
N GLY A 780 -30.29 -18.43 -4.58
CA GLY A 780 -30.54 -19.10 -3.30
C GLY A 780 -30.69 -18.14 -2.11
N THR A 781 -30.88 -18.70 -0.92
CA THR A 781 -31.07 -17.94 0.31
C THR A 781 -30.30 -18.55 1.48
N VAL A 782 -29.84 -17.67 2.38
CA VAL A 782 -29.27 -18.04 3.67
C VAL A 782 -30.19 -17.49 4.76
N GLU A 783 -30.60 -18.37 5.67
CA GLU A 783 -31.51 -18.03 6.77
C GLU A 783 -30.84 -18.32 8.11
N ILE A 784 -30.98 -17.40 9.06
CA ILE A 784 -30.56 -17.56 10.45
C ILE A 784 -31.80 -17.42 11.33
N ASP A 785 -32.10 -18.43 12.14
CA ASP A 785 -33.34 -18.53 12.94
C ASP A 785 -34.61 -18.30 12.08
N GLN A 786 -34.63 -18.87 10.87
CA GLN A 786 -35.71 -18.73 9.86
C GLN A 786 -35.87 -17.33 9.26
N LEU A 787 -34.98 -16.38 9.59
CA LEU A 787 -34.95 -15.06 9.00
C LEU A 787 -33.94 -14.99 7.86
N ASN A 788 -34.37 -14.53 6.68
CA ASN A 788 -33.49 -14.37 5.53
C ASN A 788 -32.54 -13.18 5.73
N ILE A 789 -31.23 -13.44 5.69
CA ILE A 789 -30.19 -12.43 5.93
C ILE A 789 -30.12 -11.36 4.84
N SER A 790 -30.71 -11.59 3.65
CA SER A 790 -30.76 -10.61 2.56
C SER A 790 -31.60 -9.38 2.92
N SER A 791 -32.58 -9.54 3.80
CA SER A 791 -33.49 -8.48 4.24
C SER A 791 -32.95 -7.60 5.38
N LEU A 792 -31.87 -8.06 6.03
CA LEU A 792 -31.29 -7.43 7.21
C LEU A 792 -30.27 -6.35 6.89
N ASP A 793 -30.12 -5.40 7.82
CA ASP A 793 -29.00 -4.48 7.79
C ASP A 793 -27.69 -5.18 8.20
N LEU A 794 -26.61 -4.89 7.46
CA LEU A 794 -25.32 -5.56 7.62
C LEU A 794 -24.68 -5.26 8.97
N SER A 795 -24.92 -4.07 9.53
CA SER A 795 -24.39 -3.70 10.85
C SER A 795 -24.98 -4.56 11.96
N HIS A 796 -26.28 -4.86 11.88
CA HIS A 796 -26.99 -5.73 12.83
C HIS A 796 -26.63 -7.20 12.63
N LEU A 797 -26.47 -7.65 11.38
CA LEU A 797 -26.04 -9.02 11.08
C LEU A 797 -24.63 -9.30 11.63
N ARG A 798 -23.65 -8.44 11.32
CA ARG A 798 -22.23 -8.69 11.62
C ARG A 798 -21.86 -8.45 13.08
N THR A 799 -22.67 -7.71 13.83
CA THR A 799 -22.49 -7.57 15.29
C THR A 799 -22.89 -8.83 16.05
N GLN A 800 -23.80 -9.63 15.48
CA GLN A 800 -24.29 -10.90 16.07
C GLN A 800 -23.50 -12.14 15.63
N LEU A 801 -22.52 -11.98 14.74
CA LEU A 801 -21.63 -13.05 14.28
C LEU A 801 -20.21 -12.76 14.72
N THR A 802 -19.49 -13.78 15.19
CA THR A 802 -18.06 -13.65 15.52
C THR A 802 -17.25 -14.59 14.65
N ILE A 803 -16.11 -14.10 14.16
CA ILE A 803 -15.14 -14.89 13.40
C ILE A 803 -13.77 -14.78 14.05
N ILE A 804 -13.06 -15.90 14.12
CA ILE A 804 -11.63 -15.96 14.40
C ILE A 804 -10.94 -16.27 13.07
N PRO A 805 -10.23 -15.30 12.47
CA PRO A 805 -9.63 -15.46 11.16
C PRO A 805 -8.38 -16.35 11.20
N GLN A 806 -7.97 -16.81 10.01
CA GLN A 806 -6.73 -17.56 9.80
C GLN A 806 -5.50 -16.71 10.16
N ASP A 807 -5.45 -15.48 9.66
CA ASP A 807 -4.38 -14.52 9.96
C ASP A 807 -4.86 -13.53 11.05
N PRO A 808 -4.36 -13.63 12.30
CA PRO A 808 -4.80 -12.76 13.37
C PRO A 808 -4.25 -11.34 13.19
N MET A 809 -5.11 -10.41 12.79
CA MET A 809 -4.75 -9.00 12.66
C MET A 809 -5.04 -8.22 13.95
N LEU A 810 -4.00 -7.56 14.46
CA LEU A 810 -4.10 -6.57 15.54
C LEU A 810 -3.83 -5.17 14.97
N PHE A 811 -4.56 -4.18 15.48
CA PHE A 811 -4.35 -2.78 15.14
C PHE A 811 -3.25 -2.19 16.04
N SER A 812 -2.47 -1.25 15.51
CA SER A 812 -1.53 -0.49 16.31
C SER A 812 -2.29 0.33 17.36
N GLY A 813 -1.94 0.17 18.63
CA GLY A 813 -2.69 0.76 19.74
C GLY A 813 -2.27 0.13 21.07
N THR A 814 -3.18 0.04 22.03
CA THR A 814 -2.98 -0.73 23.27
C THR A 814 -3.70 -2.08 23.19
N ILE A 815 -3.34 -3.02 24.08
CA ILE A 815 -4.08 -4.29 24.23
C ILE A 815 -5.55 -4.00 24.53
N ARG A 816 -5.84 -3.03 25.43
CA ARG A 816 -7.20 -2.56 25.72
C ARG A 816 -7.96 -2.16 24.47
N THR A 817 -7.43 -1.23 23.67
CA THR A 817 -8.09 -0.75 22.44
C THR A 817 -8.31 -1.84 21.40
N ASN A 818 -7.45 -2.87 21.41
CA ASN A 818 -7.60 -4.02 20.54
C ASN A 818 -8.70 -4.98 21.01
N LEU A 819 -8.87 -5.18 22.31
CA LEU A 819 -9.91 -6.02 22.90
C LEU A 819 -11.29 -5.34 22.87
N ASP A 820 -11.33 -4.07 23.27
CA ASP A 820 -12.53 -3.25 23.34
C ASP A 820 -12.28 -1.86 22.73
N PRO A 821 -12.48 -1.72 21.41
CA PRO A 821 -12.28 -0.44 20.72
C PRO A 821 -13.35 0.61 21.05
N PHE A 822 -14.47 0.22 21.68
CA PHE A 822 -15.60 1.11 21.97
C PHE A 822 -15.73 1.45 23.46
N ASP A 823 -14.84 0.94 24.31
CA ASP A 823 -14.83 1.11 25.78
C ASP A 823 -16.19 0.77 26.41
N GLN A 824 -16.78 -0.35 25.98
CA GLN A 824 -18.06 -0.87 26.46
C GLN A 824 -17.94 -1.72 27.74
N TYR A 825 -16.78 -2.32 27.97
CA TYR A 825 -16.53 -3.28 29.05
C TYR A 825 -15.53 -2.74 30.07
N GLY A 826 -15.79 -2.98 31.35
CA GLY A 826 -14.85 -2.65 32.42
C GLY A 826 -13.62 -3.57 32.45
N ASP A 827 -12.52 -3.07 33.03
CA ASP A 827 -11.23 -3.77 33.10
C ASP A 827 -11.34 -5.16 33.74
N ASP A 828 -12.22 -5.33 34.73
CA ASP A 828 -12.44 -6.63 35.39
C ASP A 828 -12.90 -7.70 34.39
N ARG A 829 -13.76 -7.33 33.44
CA ARG A 829 -14.24 -8.22 32.38
C ARG A 829 -13.12 -8.54 31.40
N LEU A 830 -12.26 -7.57 31.09
CA LEU A 830 -11.09 -7.79 30.22
C LEU A 830 -10.12 -8.77 30.87
N TRP A 831 -9.84 -8.63 32.17
CA TRP A 831 -8.97 -9.55 32.92
C TRP A 831 -9.57 -10.95 33.06
N GLU A 832 -10.88 -11.08 33.29
CA GLU A 832 -11.57 -12.38 33.30
C GLU A 832 -11.39 -13.11 31.97
N VAL A 833 -11.53 -12.39 30.85
CA VAL A 833 -11.38 -13.00 29.53
C VAL A 833 -9.92 -13.34 29.23
N LEU A 834 -8.97 -12.48 29.61
CA LEU A 834 -7.53 -12.78 29.47
C LEU A 834 -7.08 -13.96 30.33
N GLU A 835 -7.71 -14.18 31.48
CA GLU A 835 -7.50 -15.35 32.32
C GLU A 835 -7.95 -16.62 31.62
N LYS A 836 -9.15 -16.57 31.02
CA LYS A 836 -9.70 -17.70 30.25
C LYS A 836 -8.86 -18.04 29.03
N THR A 837 -8.25 -17.06 28.36
CA THR A 837 -7.37 -17.30 27.21
C THR A 837 -5.90 -17.52 27.56
N GLN A 838 -5.56 -17.71 28.85
CA GLN A 838 -4.18 -17.89 29.33
C GLN A 838 -3.21 -16.74 29.01
N MET A 839 -3.72 -15.55 28.65
CA MET A 839 -2.91 -14.38 28.34
C MET A 839 -2.68 -13.45 29.54
N LYS A 840 -3.35 -13.70 30.68
CA LYS A 840 -3.29 -12.87 31.88
C LYS A 840 -1.87 -12.67 32.40
N GLU A 841 -1.09 -13.74 32.57
CA GLU A 841 0.28 -13.65 33.11
C GLU A 841 1.19 -12.83 32.21
N LYS A 842 1.12 -13.08 30.89
CA LYS A 842 1.90 -12.33 29.91
C LYS A 842 1.54 -10.84 29.92
N VAL A 843 0.24 -10.51 29.88
CA VAL A 843 -0.20 -9.12 29.95
C VAL A 843 0.18 -8.48 31.29
N GLN A 844 0.08 -9.20 32.40
CA GLN A 844 0.45 -8.70 33.73
C GLN A 844 1.95 -8.44 33.89
N SER A 845 2.78 -9.23 33.21
CA SER A 845 4.25 -9.07 33.19
C SER A 845 4.73 -7.88 32.36
N ALA A 846 3.90 -7.37 31.45
CA ALA A 846 4.23 -6.19 30.64
C ALA A 846 4.18 -4.90 31.49
N ASP A 847 5.13 -3.98 31.26
CA ASP A 847 5.33 -2.74 32.03
C ASP A 847 4.06 -1.87 32.19
N GLN A 848 3.10 -1.98 31.26
CA GLN A 848 1.86 -1.19 31.24
C GLN A 848 0.58 -2.04 31.24
N LYS A 849 0.67 -3.35 31.47
CA LYS A 849 -0.49 -4.26 31.51
C LYS A 849 -1.42 -4.11 30.29
N LEU A 850 -2.70 -3.75 30.50
CA LEU A 850 -3.70 -3.54 29.44
C LEU A 850 -3.34 -2.36 28.50
N ASP A 851 -2.59 -1.39 28.99
CA ASP A 851 -2.13 -0.23 28.20
C ASP A 851 -0.80 -0.49 27.49
N SER A 852 -0.28 -1.72 27.54
CA SER A 852 0.86 -2.14 26.75
C SER A 852 0.61 -1.91 25.27
N ARG A 853 1.62 -1.34 24.59
CA ARG A 853 1.56 -1.03 23.16
C ARG A 853 1.63 -2.30 22.33
N VAL A 854 0.70 -2.42 21.39
CA VAL A 854 0.72 -3.41 20.31
C VAL A 854 1.36 -2.76 19.09
N GLY A 855 2.42 -3.37 18.56
CA GLY A 855 3.12 -2.92 17.37
C GLY A 855 2.24 -2.96 16.13
N TYR A 856 2.73 -2.43 15.00
CA TYR A 856 2.04 -2.56 13.72
C TYR A 856 1.80 -4.04 13.42
N GLY A 857 0.57 -4.44 13.11
CA GLY A 857 0.23 -5.85 12.85
C GLY A 857 0.43 -6.82 14.03
N GLY A 858 0.76 -6.31 15.22
CA GLY A 858 1.14 -7.12 16.37
C GLY A 858 2.53 -7.74 16.27
N ASP A 859 3.49 -7.11 15.58
CA ASP A 859 4.86 -7.64 15.39
C ASP A 859 5.62 -7.94 16.70
N ASN A 860 5.17 -7.38 17.83
CA ASN A 860 5.72 -7.65 19.17
C ASN A 860 5.14 -8.89 19.87
N LEU A 861 4.22 -9.60 19.22
CA LEU A 861 3.54 -10.77 19.74
C LEU A 861 3.74 -11.96 18.81
N SER A 862 3.83 -13.17 19.38
CA SER A 862 3.92 -14.39 18.59
C SER A 862 2.61 -14.63 17.81
N VAL A 863 2.65 -15.48 16.79
CA VAL A 863 1.44 -15.86 16.03
C VAL A 863 0.39 -16.46 16.96
N GLY A 864 0.78 -17.39 17.84
CA GLY A 864 -0.12 -18.01 18.82
C GLY A 864 -0.75 -17.00 19.78
N GLU A 865 0.03 -16.03 20.27
CA GLU A 865 -0.47 -14.98 21.17
C GLU A 865 -1.46 -14.05 20.49
N ARG A 866 -1.21 -13.69 19.22
CA ARG A 866 -2.17 -12.93 18.42
C ARG A 866 -3.47 -13.69 18.26
N GLN A 867 -3.40 -15.01 18.08
CA GLN A 867 -4.57 -15.89 18.01
C GLN A 867 -5.36 -15.92 19.33
N LEU A 868 -4.67 -16.05 20.47
CA LEU A 868 -5.29 -16.03 21.80
C LEU A 868 -5.96 -14.67 22.11
N LEU A 869 -5.38 -13.56 21.65
CA LEU A 869 -6.02 -12.24 21.76
C LEU A 869 -7.25 -12.11 20.86
N CYS A 870 -7.24 -12.70 19.66
CA CYS A 870 -8.43 -12.79 18.80
C CYS A 870 -9.53 -13.65 19.46
N LEU A 871 -9.16 -14.73 20.13
CA LEU A 871 -10.09 -15.54 20.93
C LEU A 871 -10.66 -14.74 22.12
N ALA A 872 -9.85 -13.92 22.77
CA ALA A 872 -10.32 -13.02 23.83
C ALA A 872 -11.36 -12.02 23.30
N ARG A 873 -11.16 -11.44 22.10
CA ARG A 873 -12.17 -10.60 21.44
C ARG A 873 -13.48 -11.35 21.20
N ALA A 874 -13.39 -12.61 20.78
CA ALA A 874 -14.56 -13.44 20.53
C ALA A 874 -15.35 -13.72 21.82
N LEU A 875 -14.64 -14.01 22.92
CA LEU A 875 -15.23 -14.25 24.25
C LEU A 875 -15.88 -13.01 24.85
N LEU A 876 -15.38 -11.81 24.55
CA LEU A 876 -16.00 -10.56 25.00
C LEU A 876 -17.37 -10.34 24.35
N ARG A 877 -17.51 -10.66 23.06
CA ARG A 877 -18.76 -10.45 22.31
C ARG A 877 -19.87 -11.46 22.64
N LYS A 878 -19.52 -12.68 23.07
CA LYS A 878 -20.47 -13.77 23.42
C LYS A 878 -21.62 -13.95 22.40
N THR A 879 -21.30 -14.05 21.11
CA THR A 879 -22.31 -14.28 20.07
C THR A 879 -22.77 -15.74 20.04
N LYS A 880 -24.01 -15.99 19.59
CA LYS A 880 -24.57 -17.34 19.44
C LYS A 880 -24.00 -18.15 18.29
N ILE A 881 -23.40 -17.48 17.30
CA ILE A 881 -22.76 -18.10 16.15
C ILE A 881 -21.29 -17.70 16.16
N LEU A 882 -20.41 -18.69 16.13
CA LEU A 882 -18.96 -18.53 16.06
C LEU A 882 -18.42 -19.25 14.83
N VAL A 883 -17.55 -18.58 14.08
CA VAL A 883 -16.84 -19.14 12.93
C VAL A 883 -15.34 -19.18 13.24
N LEU A 884 -14.74 -20.35 13.11
CA LEU A 884 -13.30 -20.56 13.26
C LEU A 884 -12.74 -20.86 11.87
N ASP A 885 -11.93 -19.95 11.34
CA ASP A 885 -11.30 -20.11 10.02
C ASP A 885 -9.83 -20.47 10.19
N GLU A 886 -9.51 -21.77 10.15
CA GLU A 886 -8.14 -22.31 10.27
C GLU A 886 -7.35 -21.80 11.49
N ALA A 887 -8.04 -21.57 12.60
CA ALA A 887 -7.49 -20.89 13.76
C ALA A 887 -6.29 -21.57 14.44
N THR A 888 -5.97 -22.83 14.09
CA THR A 888 -4.87 -23.62 14.69
C THR A 888 -3.71 -23.90 13.73
N ALA A 889 -3.75 -23.42 12.47
CA ALA A 889 -2.81 -23.86 11.43
C ALA A 889 -1.34 -23.47 11.70
N ALA A 890 -1.11 -22.31 12.33
CA ALA A 890 0.21 -21.70 12.55
C ALA A 890 0.60 -21.56 14.04
N VAL A 891 0.00 -22.39 14.89
CA VAL A 891 0.13 -22.31 16.35
C VAL A 891 0.86 -23.56 16.87
N ASP A 892 1.68 -23.38 17.91
CA ASP A 892 2.35 -24.48 18.61
C ASP A 892 1.35 -25.45 19.27
N PRO A 893 1.70 -26.74 19.45
CA PRO A 893 0.78 -27.73 20.00
C PRO A 893 0.19 -27.36 21.37
N ASP A 894 0.99 -26.71 22.23
CA ASP A 894 0.55 -26.30 23.57
C ASP A 894 -0.51 -25.20 23.49
N THR A 895 -0.28 -24.17 22.68
CA THR A 895 -1.25 -23.09 22.45
C THR A 895 -2.46 -23.58 21.65
N GLU A 896 -2.32 -24.56 20.75
CA GLU A 896 -3.43 -25.23 20.08
C GLU A 896 -4.34 -25.95 21.08
N ALA A 897 -3.74 -26.71 22.01
CA ALA A 897 -4.48 -27.39 23.08
C ALA A 897 -5.21 -26.37 23.99
N ALA A 898 -4.55 -25.27 24.34
CA ALA A 898 -5.16 -24.18 25.09
C ALA A 898 -6.37 -23.59 24.37
N LEU A 899 -6.24 -23.28 23.08
CA LEU A 899 -7.32 -22.73 22.26
C LEU A 899 -8.51 -23.71 22.16
N HIS A 900 -8.24 -25.00 21.93
CA HIS A 900 -9.28 -26.04 21.87
C HIS A 900 -10.03 -26.20 23.20
N ASN A 901 -9.31 -26.17 24.32
CA ASN A 901 -9.88 -26.25 25.66
C ASN A 901 -10.81 -25.08 25.96
N VAL A 902 -10.42 -23.86 25.59
CA VAL A 902 -11.25 -22.66 25.75
C VAL A 902 -12.51 -22.74 24.88
N ILE A 903 -12.38 -23.19 23.63
CA ILE A 903 -13.52 -23.35 22.71
C ILE A 903 -14.52 -24.37 23.26
N LYS A 904 -14.05 -25.50 23.77
CA LYS A 904 -14.88 -26.57 24.35
C LYS A 904 -15.52 -26.17 25.68
N GLY A 905 -14.86 -25.30 26.45
CA GLY A 905 -15.34 -24.78 27.73
C GLY A 905 -16.39 -23.69 27.59
N GLU A 906 -16.04 -22.59 26.91
CA GLU A 906 -16.81 -21.34 26.93
C GLU A 906 -17.90 -21.25 25.85
N PHE A 907 -17.75 -21.95 24.71
CA PHE A 907 -18.70 -21.90 23.60
C PHE A 907 -19.59 -23.14 23.51
N ARG A 908 -20.06 -23.67 24.65
CA ARG A 908 -20.96 -24.83 24.69
C ARG A 908 -22.36 -24.52 24.16
N ASP A 909 -22.89 -23.34 24.48
CA ASP A 909 -24.27 -22.92 24.14
C ASP A 909 -24.33 -22.12 22.83
N CYS A 910 -23.33 -22.30 21.96
CA CYS A 910 -23.16 -21.56 20.71
C CYS A 910 -23.03 -22.54 19.53
N THR A 911 -23.57 -22.16 18.39
CA THR A 911 -23.34 -22.87 17.12
C THR A 911 -21.94 -22.52 16.63
N VAL A 912 -21.07 -23.52 16.43
CA VAL A 912 -19.67 -23.32 16.03
C VAL A 912 -19.43 -23.93 14.66
N LEU A 913 -19.00 -23.11 13.71
CA LEU A 913 -18.55 -23.56 12.39
C LEU A 913 -17.03 -23.57 12.36
N THR A 914 -16.43 -24.75 12.25
CA THR A 914 -14.97 -24.91 12.27
C THR A 914 -14.47 -25.29 10.89
N ILE A 915 -13.85 -24.34 10.17
CA ILE A 915 -13.10 -24.63 8.95
C ILE A 915 -11.70 -25.03 9.40
N ALA A 916 -11.31 -26.26 9.08
CA ALA A 916 -10.00 -26.75 9.47
C ALA A 916 -9.31 -27.48 8.34
N HIS A 917 -8.01 -27.25 8.27
CA HIS A 917 -7.08 -28.02 7.44
C HIS A 917 -6.47 -29.21 8.23
N ARG A 918 -6.49 -29.13 9.57
CA ARG A 918 -6.07 -30.22 10.47
C ARG A 918 -7.28 -31.07 10.85
N ILE A 919 -7.29 -32.30 10.38
CA ILE A 919 -8.37 -33.26 10.59
C ILE A 919 -8.63 -33.53 12.08
N SER A 920 -7.60 -33.52 12.93
CA SER A 920 -7.69 -33.73 14.38
C SER A 920 -8.72 -32.82 15.05
N SER A 921 -8.78 -31.54 14.63
CA SER A 921 -9.73 -30.55 15.17
C SER A 921 -11.18 -30.82 14.80
N VAL A 922 -11.43 -31.60 13.74
CA VAL A 922 -12.77 -31.89 13.19
C VAL A 922 -13.35 -33.19 13.75
N LEU A 923 -12.52 -34.09 14.27
CA LEU A 923 -12.96 -35.36 14.86
C LEU A 923 -13.86 -35.15 16.08
N ASP A 924 -13.66 -34.05 16.81
CA ASP A 924 -14.44 -33.67 18.00
C ASP A 924 -15.75 -32.92 17.66
N CYS A 925 -16.05 -32.70 16.38
CA CYS A 925 -17.27 -32.02 15.95
C CYS A 925 -18.48 -32.97 15.95
N ASP A 926 -19.68 -32.43 16.16
CA ASP A 926 -20.92 -33.22 16.14
C ASP A 926 -21.19 -33.81 14.75
N ARG A 927 -20.94 -33.00 13.72
CA ARG A 927 -21.08 -33.36 12.30
C ARG A 927 -19.96 -32.72 11.47
N VAL A 928 -19.67 -33.36 10.35
CA VAL A 928 -18.66 -32.91 9.39
C VAL A 928 -19.31 -32.70 8.02
N LEU A 929 -19.06 -31.53 7.44
CA LEU A 929 -19.43 -31.14 6.08
C LEU A 929 -18.20 -31.25 5.18
N VAL A 930 -18.24 -32.15 4.21
CA VAL A 930 -17.18 -32.30 3.20
C VAL A 930 -17.56 -31.49 1.96
N MET A 931 -16.73 -30.52 1.61
CA MET A 931 -16.88 -29.69 0.41
C MET A 931 -15.95 -30.14 -0.71
N GLU A 932 -16.48 -30.16 -1.93
CA GLU A 932 -15.73 -30.47 -3.14
C GLU A 932 -16.23 -29.66 -4.32
N ASN A 933 -15.30 -29.02 -5.05
CA ASN A 933 -15.59 -28.25 -6.26
C ASN A 933 -16.82 -27.31 -6.13
N GLY A 934 -16.98 -26.66 -4.97
CA GLY A 934 -18.08 -25.74 -4.73
C GLY A 934 -19.43 -26.34 -4.36
N SER A 935 -19.53 -27.67 -4.18
CA SER A 935 -20.75 -28.35 -3.74
C SER A 935 -20.53 -29.16 -2.45
N VAL A 936 -21.63 -29.55 -1.81
CA VAL A 936 -21.62 -30.40 -0.60
C VAL A 936 -21.56 -31.86 -1.04
N ALA A 937 -20.46 -32.54 -0.72
CA ALA A 937 -20.29 -33.95 -1.05
C ALA A 937 -20.92 -34.85 0.01
N GLU A 938 -20.60 -34.62 1.29
CA GLU A 938 -21.01 -35.47 2.40
C GLU A 938 -21.33 -34.61 3.64
N LEU A 939 -22.29 -35.06 4.45
CA LEU A 939 -22.68 -34.40 5.70
C LEU A 939 -23.22 -35.40 6.71
N ASP A 940 -22.37 -35.87 7.63
CA ASP A 940 -22.77 -36.81 8.68
C ASP A 940 -21.81 -36.73 9.89
N LYS A 941 -22.01 -37.57 10.91
CA LYS A 941 -21.11 -37.70 12.06
C LYS A 941 -19.74 -38.22 11.63
N PRO A 942 -18.63 -37.75 12.24
CA PRO A 942 -17.28 -38.21 11.90
C PRO A 942 -17.12 -39.74 11.95
N THR A 943 -17.68 -40.39 12.98
CA THR A 943 -17.61 -41.86 13.17
C THR A 943 -18.26 -42.63 12.02
N LYS A 944 -19.43 -42.17 11.57
CA LYS A 944 -20.16 -42.81 10.47
C LYS A 944 -19.50 -42.58 9.11
N LEU A 945 -18.88 -41.43 8.90
CA LEU A 945 -18.10 -41.16 7.69
C LEU A 945 -16.82 -41.98 7.64
N LEU A 946 -16.21 -42.27 8.79
CA LEU A 946 -15.02 -43.14 8.90
C LEU A 946 -15.34 -44.62 8.61
N GLU A 947 -16.51 -45.10 9.04
CA GLU A 947 -16.96 -46.47 8.79
C GLU A 947 -17.26 -46.76 7.31
N LEU A 948 -17.53 -45.73 6.51
CA LEU A 948 -17.84 -45.85 5.09
C LEU A 948 -16.54 -45.95 4.24
N PRO A 949 -16.24 -47.10 3.61
CA PRO A 949 -14.97 -47.31 2.90
C PRO A 949 -14.81 -46.45 1.63
N HIS A 950 -15.91 -45.90 1.09
CA HIS A 950 -15.90 -45.00 -0.07
C HIS A 950 -16.12 -43.52 0.27
N SER A 951 -16.16 -43.16 1.57
CA SER A 951 -16.32 -41.77 1.98
C SER A 951 -15.08 -40.94 1.62
N LYS A 952 -15.29 -39.74 1.09
CA LYS A 952 -14.19 -38.78 0.83
C LYS A 952 -13.53 -38.32 2.12
N PHE A 953 -14.27 -38.28 3.22
CA PHE A 953 -13.70 -38.01 4.54
C PHE A 953 -12.71 -39.10 4.95
N SER A 954 -13.07 -40.38 4.77
CA SER A 954 -12.17 -41.51 5.05
C SER A 954 -10.90 -41.48 4.18
N GLN A 955 -11.03 -41.12 2.90
CA GLN A 955 -9.89 -40.93 2.00
C GLN A 955 -8.97 -39.79 2.43
N LEU A 956 -9.53 -38.64 2.85
CA LEU A 956 -8.74 -37.53 3.39
C LEU A 956 -7.97 -37.94 4.65
N ILE A 957 -8.58 -38.76 5.51
CA ILE A 957 -7.93 -39.28 6.72
C ILE A 957 -6.85 -40.31 6.38
N ALA A 958 -7.14 -41.27 5.52
CA ALA A 958 -6.17 -42.27 5.08
C ALA A 958 -4.94 -41.60 4.44
N ALA A 959 -5.16 -40.59 3.59
CA ALA A 959 -4.06 -39.85 2.99
C ALA A 959 -3.29 -39.00 4.02
N SER A 960 -3.93 -38.49 5.06
CA SER A 960 -3.23 -37.83 6.17
C SER A 960 -2.34 -38.81 6.95
N LYS A 961 -2.79 -40.05 7.14
CA LYS A 961 -2.04 -41.10 7.84
C LYS A 961 -0.89 -41.69 7.00
N GLU A 962 -1.09 -41.87 5.70
CA GLU A 962 -0.03 -42.32 4.78
C GLU A 962 1.08 -41.27 4.61
N SER A 963 0.79 -39.98 4.80
CA SER A 963 1.82 -38.94 4.79
C SER A 963 2.70 -38.92 6.06
N THR A 964 2.26 -39.59 7.13
CA THR A 964 2.98 -39.73 8.41
C THR A 964 3.76 -41.04 8.57
N SER A 965 3.56 -42.01 7.67
CA SER A 965 4.30 -43.29 7.61
C SER A 965 5.34 -43.28 6.50
#